data_AF-A0A8T4RYE7-F1
#
_entry.id   AF-A0A8T4RYE7-F1
#
_cell.length_a   1.000
_cell.length_b   1.000
_cell.length_c   1.000
_cell.angle_alpha   90.00
_cell.angle_beta   90.00
_cell.angle_gamma   90.00
#
_symmetry.space_group_name_H-M   'P 1'
#
loop_
_entity.id
_entity.type
_entity.pdbx_description
1 polymer ?
#
loop_
_entity_poly.entity_id
_entity_poly.type
_entity_poly.pdbx_seq_one_letter_code
_entity_poly.pdbx_strand_id
1 'polypeptide(L)'
;MKKNNIVNSLVFLMIIIFLFSYFKPNLIFSDTTLSGGDTGSHNYLAKFMVENLFNNFRLTGWSDAWYGGFPIFRFYFPFLYLLNALFSLIINFNTSFKIITVLGTFLLPFSAYYAFKLMKFDFPVPIVAALFTIPFLFLENNSMYGGNIPSTLAGEFTYSFALALSLLFIGYFYRGITTYKGFILSVVVLSVIALSHVIPVFVLTFSCLLFLSFFNKREIKFGILVFIFAFFIIAFWTIPFLFYSDLTTSMRFIPDRNLKLLIPENILFLMPLAILGGIYAIKKHDKRILFFFSFLFVSLLSFLFMPKGHIWNVRFLPFYYLGIGMIAAYSFGILYEHLRFRFKQIAVIFLTILVLLLVNYNVSFIDSWIKWNYSGFENKDKWETFNEMNLFLNNLDEGKVFYEYTGKHNEQFGTPRSFELIPYFTNKATMEGLLIESGINSPYHFILQSETTFTPTCPISGLRCNNFDLKKAYKHLEMFNIKYFVASTDDVKDSIRNDTNFKLLKSIDFIDVFELKRKNSYVDFLRYEPVIMDKRNFRQKSLEWFKSNYTDVEIVYNDKGILNFKRISKINEIGFEAIDYNGCYVDENYKSDKIVINTDCIGKPLLVKVSYFPEWKAVNGRLYPASPAFMMLIPEKEDVLVYHGSTFIDNLGMILTFITVLILVFYRKKILT
;
A
#
# COMPACT_ATOMS: atom_id res chain seq x y z
N MET A 1 -15.39 40.41 -15.86
CA MET A 1 -14.30 39.58 -15.29
C MET A 1 -12.94 40.20 -15.60
N LYS A 2 -12.02 40.32 -14.62
CA LYS A 2 -10.63 40.78 -14.90
C LYS A 2 -9.98 39.84 -15.93
N LYS A 3 -9.31 40.35 -16.96
CA LYS A 3 -8.69 39.57 -18.08
C LYS A 3 -7.88 38.35 -17.59
N ASN A 4 -7.17 38.49 -16.48
CA ASN A 4 -6.37 37.42 -15.88
C ASN A 4 -7.21 36.22 -15.40
N ASN A 5 -8.45 36.44 -14.93
CA ASN A 5 -9.33 35.35 -14.50
C ASN A 5 -9.79 34.52 -15.70
N ILE A 6 -10.08 35.18 -16.84
CA ILE A 6 -10.43 34.49 -18.09
C ILE A 6 -9.28 33.57 -18.52
N VAL A 7 -8.05 34.08 -18.49
CA VAL A 7 -6.85 33.31 -18.87
C VAL A 7 -6.62 32.14 -17.91
N ASN A 8 -6.76 32.34 -16.59
CA ASN A 8 -6.68 31.24 -15.62
C ASN A 8 -7.70 30.15 -15.93
N SER A 9 -8.97 30.51 -16.17
CA SER A 9 -10.02 29.54 -16.51
C SER A 9 -9.74 28.81 -17.82
N LEU A 10 -9.25 29.51 -18.85
CA LEU A 10 -8.88 28.91 -20.13
C LEU A 10 -7.73 27.92 -19.98
N VAL A 11 -6.67 28.27 -19.26
CA VAL A 11 -5.53 27.36 -19.04
C VAL A 11 -5.95 26.14 -18.23
N PHE A 12 -6.77 26.31 -17.18
CA PHE A 12 -7.32 25.16 -16.47
C PHE A 12 -8.16 24.27 -17.37
N LEU A 13 -9.04 24.87 -18.19
CA LEU A 13 -9.85 24.10 -19.14
C LEU A 13 -8.98 23.32 -20.12
N MET A 14 -7.91 23.92 -20.64
CA MET A 14 -6.96 23.23 -21.52
C MET A 14 -6.24 22.08 -20.81
N ILE A 15 -5.77 22.28 -19.57
CA ILE A 15 -5.16 21.22 -18.76
C ILE A 15 -6.13 20.06 -18.55
N ILE A 16 -7.38 20.37 -18.20
CA ILE A 16 -8.39 19.35 -17.90
C ILE A 16 -8.82 18.60 -19.16
N ILE A 17 -9.04 19.30 -20.26
CA ILE A 17 -9.30 18.66 -21.57
C ILE A 17 -8.13 17.76 -21.96
N PHE A 18 -6.88 18.21 -21.75
CA PHE A 18 -5.70 17.40 -22.04
C PHE A 18 -5.62 16.15 -21.16
N LEU A 19 -5.93 16.23 -19.86
CA LEU A 19 -5.97 15.04 -19.03
C LEU A 19 -7.10 14.09 -19.45
N PHE A 20 -8.28 14.60 -19.80
CA PHE A 20 -9.40 13.78 -20.28
C PHE A 20 -9.20 13.22 -21.69
N SER A 21 -8.30 13.77 -22.51
CA SER A 21 -7.98 13.16 -23.81
C SER A 21 -7.25 11.82 -23.65
N TYR A 22 -6.54 11.62 -22.53
CA TYR A 22 -5.91 10.35 -22.15
C TYR A 22 -6.82 9.51 -21.24
N PHE A 23 -7.27 10.08 -20.12
CA PHE A 23 -8.23 9.45 -19.22
C PHE A 23 -9.65 9.61 -19.76
N LYS A 24 -9.96 8.88 -20.83
CA LYS A 24 -11.22 9.02 -21.55
C LYS A 24 -12.40 8.75 -20.60
N PRO A 25 -13.44 9.61 -20.57
CA PRO A 25 -14.58 9.45 -19.66
C PRO A 25 -15.27 8.09 -19.79
N ASN A 26 -15.37 7.52 -20.99
CA ASN A 26 -15.96 6.19 -21.21
C ASN A 26 -15.20 5.05 -20.50
N LEU A 27 -13.91 5.23 -20.20
CA LEU A 27 -13.12 4.27 -19.42
C LEU A 27 -13.24 4.49 -17.90
N ILE A 28 -13.28 5.75 -17.46
CA ILE A 28 -13.44 6.08 -16.03
C ILE A 28 -14.84 5.69 -15.54
N PHE A 29 -15.87 5.99 -16.33
CA PHE A 29 -17.27 5.80 -15.95
C PHE A 29 -17.84 4.44 -16.39
N SER A 30 -17.03 3.54 -16.94
CA SER A 30 -17.47 2.17 -17.20
C SER A 30 -17.54 1.35 -15.91
N ASP A 31 -18.58 0.52 -15.80
CA ASP A 31 -18.74 -0.45 -14.71
C ASP A 31 -17.96 -1.74 -15.02
N THR A 32 -16.64 -1.64 -14.92
CA THR A 32 -15.71 -2.78 -15.11
C THR A 32 -14.67 -2.78 -14.00
N THR A 33 -14.26 -3.97 -13.57
CA THR A 33 -13.32 -4.17 -12.46
C THR A 33 -11.92 -3.72 -12.87
N LEU A 34 -11.30 -2.80 -12.12
CA LEU A 34 -10.00 -2.21 -12.48
C LEU A 34 -8.92 -3.29 -12.60
N SER A 35 -8.08 -3.23 -13.63
CA SER A 35 -6.97 -4.18 -13.86
C SER A 35 -5.61 -3.47 -13.93
N GLY A 36 -4.55 -4.21 -14.25
CA GLY A 36 -3.20 -3.71 -14.52
C GLY A 36 -2.31 -3.52 -13.30
N GLY A 37 -1.01 -3.81 -13.48
CA GLY A 37 0.02 -3.70 -12.45
C GLY A 37 -0.41 -4.27 -11.09
N ASP A 38 -0.05 -3.56 -10.03
CA ASP A 38 -0.54 -3.83 -8.67
C ASP A 38 -2.00 -3.35 -8.49
N THR A 39 -2.45 -2.39 -9.31
CA THR A 39 -3.81 -1.80 -9.28
C THR A 39 -4.92 -2.84 -9.25
N GLY A 40 -4.76 -3.94 -9.99
CA GLY A 40 -5.72 -5.06 -9.96
C GLY A 40 -6.03 -5.53 -8.54
N SER A 41 -5.02 -5.82 -7.71
CA SER A 41 -5.22 -6.35 -6.36
C SER A 41 -5.87 -5.36 -5.39
N HIS A 42 -5.82 -4.06 -5.69
CA HIS A 42 -6.44 -3.04 -4.85
C HIS A 42 -7.98 -3.11 -4.84
N ASN A 43 -8.63 -3.78 -5.82
CA ASN A 43 -10.08 -3.99 -5.78
C ASN A 43 -10.50 -4.77 -4.52
N TYR A 44 -9.71 -5.75 -4.09
CA TYR A 44 -9.97 -6.48 -2.85
C TYR A 44 -9.92 -5.56 -1.62
N LEU A 45 -8.91 -4.69 -1.54
CA LEU A 45 -8.78 -3.72 -0.44
C LEU A 45 -9.95 -2.73 -0.41
N ALA A 46 -10.40 -2.29 -1.59
CA ALA A 46 -11.56 -1.40 -1.72
C ALA A 46 -12.87 -2.09 -1.28
N LYS A 47 -13.09 -3.34 -1.68
CA LYS A 47 -14.23 -4.16 -1.25
C LYS A 47 -14.21 -4.38 0.27
N PHE A 48 -13.06 -4.78 0.81
CA PHE A 48 -12.90 -4.97 2.26
C PHE A 48 -13.23 -3.70 3.05
N MET A 49 -12.77 -2.52 2.60
CA MET A 49 -13.08 -1.27 3.29
C MET A 49 -14.58 -0.98 3.33
N VAL A 50 -15.31 -1.22 2.23
CA VAL A 50 -16.77 -1.06 2.18
C VAL A 50 -17.43 -1.98 3.21
N GLU A 51 -17.12 -3.27 3.17
CA GLU A 51 -17.70 -4.26 4.07
C GLU A 51 -17.38 -3.96 5.54
N ASN A 52 -16.11 -3.67 5.85
CA ASN A 52 -15.68 -3.44 7.22
C ASN A 52 -16.19 -2.11 7.79
N LEU A 53 -16.29 -1.07 6.96
CA LEU A 53 -16.83 0.22 7.39
C LEU A 53 -18.31 0.12 7.72
N PHE A 54 -19.12 -0.48 6.84
CA PHE A 54 -20.57 -0.52 7.01
C PHE A 54 -21.08 -1.61 7.95
N ASN A 55 -20.36 -2.73 8.07
CA ASN A 55 -20.75 -3.81 8.99
C ASN A 55 -20.16 -3.62 10.40
N ASN A 56 -18.93 -3.09 10.52
CA ASN A 56 -18.20 -3.07 11.79
C ASN A 56 -17.83 -1.66 12.28
N PHE A 57 -18.07 -0.60 11.49
CA PHE A 57 -17.66 0.78 11.80
C PHE A 57 -16.16 0.94 12.09
N ARG A 58 -15.31 0.21 11.35
CA ARG A 58 -13.85 0.20 11.54
C ARG A 58 -13.11 0.52 10.24
N LEU A 59 -11.97 1.21 10.38
CA LEU A 59 -11.06 1.55 9.28
C LEU A 59 -9.92 0.53 9.10
N THR A 60 -9.67 -0.27 10.13
CA THR A 60 -8.68 -1.35 10.13
C THR A 60 -9.36 -2.64 10.57
N GLY A 61 -8.76 -3.79 10.27
CA GLY A 61 -9.34 -5.07 10.65
C GLY A 61 -8.40 -6.23 10.39
N TRP A 62 -8.96 -7.42 10.48
CA TRP A 62 -8.31 -8.66 10.09
C TRP A 62 -8.92 -9.16 8.79
N SER A 63 -8.08 -9.60 7.86
CA SER A 63 -8.49 -10.27 6.64
C SER A 63 -7.73 -11.59 6.54
N ASP A 64 -8.45 -12.68 6.30
CA ASP A 64 -7.91 -14.00 6.03
C ASP A 64 -7.69 -14.27 4.54
N ALA A 65 -8.01 -13.31 3.67
CA ALA A 65 -7.96 -13.45 2.23
C ALA A 65 -6.57 -13.72 1.66
N TRP A 66 -5.52 -13.21 2.31
CA TRP A 66 -4.13 -13.37 1.87
C TRP A 66 -3.24 -13.85 3.01
N TYR A 67 -2.13 -14.51 2.65
CA TYR A 67 -1.05 -14.86 3.58
C TYR A 67 -1.50 -15.66 4.83
N GLY A 68 -2.63 -16.36 4.77
CA GLY A 68 -3.20 -17.07 5.93
C GLY A 68 -3.72 -16.15 7.04
N GLY A 69 -3.92 -14.86 6.73
CA GLY A 69 -4.31 -13.83 7.68
C GLY A 69 -3.33 -12.66 7.73
N PHE A 70 -3.84 -11.43 7.70
CA PHE A 70 -3.04 -10.23 7.91
C PHE A 70 -3.88 -9.04 8.44
N PRO A 71 -3.25 -8.09 9.16
CA PRO A 71 -3.93 -6.91 9.70
C PRO A 71 -4.08 -5.84 8.61
N ILE A 72 -5.13 -5.97 7.80
CA ILE A 72 -5.42 -5.06 6.69
C ILE A 72 -5.63 -3.61 7.18
N PHE A 73 -5.05 -2.65 6.42
CA PHE A 73 -4.96 -1.23 6.77
C PHE A 73 -4.20 -0.88 8.06
N ARG A 74 -3.58 -1.85 8.75
CA ARG A 74 -2.68 -1.57 9.88
C ARG A 74 -1.37 -0.94 9.42
N PHE A 75 -0.78 -1.51 8.36
CA PHE A 75 0.49 -1.06 7.77
C PHE A 75 0.31 -0.46 6.38
N TYR A 76 -0.94 -0.20 5.98
CA TYR A 76 -1.29 0.42 4.70
C TYR A 76 -2.31 1.55 4.91
N PHE A 77 -2.36 2.49 3.97
CA PHE A 77 -3.03 3.77 4.14
C PHE A 77 -4.55 3.67 3.87
N PRO A 78 -5.44 3.99 4.84
CA PRO A 78 -6.88 3.73 4.68
C PRO A 78 -7.65 4.84 3.96
N PHE A 79 -7.13 6.07 3.85
CA PHE A 79 -7.96 7.24 3.53
C PHE A 79 -8.68 7.17 2.17
N LEU A 80 -7.98 6.78 1.10
CA LEU A 80 -8.61 6.73 -0.22
C LEU A 80 -9.63 5.59 -0.33
N TYR A 81 -9.44 4.48 0.39
CA TYR A 81 -10.42 3.40 0.42
C TYR A 81 -11.66 3.80 1.22
N LEU A 82 -11.48 4.56 2.31
CA LEU A 82 -12.61 5.18 3.02
C LEU A 82 -13.36 6.13 2.08
N LEU A 83 -12.65 6.95 1.31
CA LEU A 83 -13.28 7.85 0.34
C LEU A 83 -14.04 7.07 -0.74
N ASN A 84 -13.46 5.97 -1.24
CA ASN A 84 -14.15 5.07 -2.16
C ASN A 84 -15.43 4.49 -1.54
N ALA A 85 -15.37 3.99 -0.31
CA ALA A 85 -16.52 3.40 0.36
C ALA A 85 -17.66 4.41 0.56
N LEU A 86 -17.33 5.66 0.86
CA LEU A 86 -18.32 6.73 0.97
C LEU A 86 -18.90 7.13 -0.40
N PHE A 87 -18.08 7.18 -1.45
CA PHE A 87 -18.54 7.53 -2.79
C PHE A 87 -19.38 6.42 -3.44
N SER A 88 -19.09 5.15 -3.12
CA SER A 88 -19.88 4.01 -3.60
C SER A 88 -21.30 3.96 -3.03
N LEU A 89 -21.65 4.84 -2.07
CA LEU A 89 -23.04 5.03 -1.63
C LEU A 89 -23.89 5.80 -2.66
N ILE A 90 -23.25 6.55 -3.57
CA ILE A 90 -23.93 7.47 -4.50
C ILE A 90 -23.80 6.98 -5.94
N ILE A 91 -22.68 6.33 -6.28
CA ILE A 91 -22.38 5.82 -7.62
C ILE A 91 -21.91 4.35 -7.53
N ASN A 92 -21.91 3.64 -8.66
CA ASN A 92 -21.46 2.26 -8.72
C ASN A 92 -20.02 2.10 -8.16
N PHE A 93 -19.76 1.00 -7.46
CA PHE A 93 -18.48 0.69 -6.81
C PHE A 93 -17.27 0.78 -7.76
N ASN A 94 -17.33 0.17 -8.95
CA ASN A 94 -16.22 0.16 -9.90
C ASN A 94 -15.91 1.57 -10.42
N THR A 95 -16.97 2.33 -10.74
CA THR A 95 -16.84 3.72 -11.17
C THR A 95 -16.29 4.60 -10.06
N SER A 96 -16.78 4.43 -8.82
CA SER A 96 -16.23 5.11 -7.64
C SER A 96 -14.74 4.85 -7.52
N PHE A 97 -14.34 3.59 -7.57
CA PHE A 97 -12.95 3.23 -7.36
C PHE A 97 -12.03 3.81 -8.45
N LYS A 98 -12.44 3.76 -9.72
CA LYS A 98 -11.74 4.42 -10.85
C LYS A 98 -11.59 5.93 -10.69
N ILE A 99 -12.62 6.62 -10.16
CA ILE A 99 -12.54 8.06 -9.90
C ILE A 99 -11.54 8.33 -8.77
N ILE A 100 -11.57 7.53 -7.71
CA ILE A 100 -10.65 7.67 -6.58
C ILE A 100 -9.20 7.41 -7.00
N THR A 101 -8.94 6.45 -7.89
CA THR A 101 -7.58 6.17 -8.37
C THR A 101 -6.98 7.32 -9.19
N VAL A 102 -7.78 8.03 -10.01
CA VAL A 102 -7.27 9.19 -10.80
C VAL A 102 -7.25 10.51 -10.02
N LEU A 103 -7.85 10.56 -8.82
CA LEU A 103 -8.09 11.81 -8.10
C LEU A 103 -6.81 12.63 -7.87
N GLY A 104 -5.71 11.97 -7.50
CA GLY A 104 -4.41 12.64 -7.29
C GLY A 104 -3.87 13.33 -8.55
N THR A 105 -3.95 12.65 -9.69
CA THR A 105 -3.50 13.17 -10.99
C THR A 105 -4.25 14.44 -11.39
N PHE A 106 -5.57 14.44 -11.26
CA PHE A 106 -6.39 15.61 -11.59
C PHE A 106 -6.28 16.73 -10.54
N LEU A 107 -6.02 16.40 -9.28
CA LEU A 107 -5.90 17.37 -8.19
C LEU A 107 -4.55 18.11 -8.18
N LEU A 108 -3.49 17.52 -8.74
CA LEU A 108 -2.14 18.07 -8.68
C LEU A 108 -2.01 19.49 -9.29
N PRO A 109 -2.51 19.78 -10.52
CA PRO A 109 -2.43 21.12 -11.09
C PRO A 109 -3.17 22.18 -10.25
N PHE A 110 -4.35 21.85 -9.74
CA PHE A 110 -5.10 22.75 -8.85
C PHE A 110 -4.36 23.00 -7.54
N SER A 111 -3.75 21.96 -6.97
CA SER A 111 -2.98 22.07 -5.73
C SER A 111 -1.79 23.00 -5.90
N ALA A 112 -1.07 22.91 -7.02
CA ALA A 112 0.02 23.84 -7.34
C ALA A 112 -0.49 25.29 -7.49
N TYR A 113 -1.59 25.51 -8.22
CA TYR A 113 -2.19 26.84 -8.35
C TYR A 113 -2.53 27.45 -6.98
N TYR A 114 -3.28 26.71 -6.17
CA TYR A 114 -3.74 27.23 -4.88
C TYR A 114 -2.60 27.38 -3.89
N ALA A 115 -1.56 26.54 -3.95
CA ALA A 115 -0.36 26.72 -3.15
C ALA A 115 0.28 28.10 -3.39
N PHE A 116 0.49 28.46 -4.65
CA PHE A 116 1.06 29.75 -5.02
C PHE A 116 0.12 30.93 -4.72
N LYS A 117 -1.20 30.77 -4.88
CA LYS A 117 -2.17 31.78 -4.44
C LYS A 117 -2.13 32.02 -2.93
N LEU A 118 -2.01 30.96 -2.13
CA LEU A 118 -1.91 31.03 -0.67
C LEU A 118 -0.61 31.73 -0.23
N MET A 119 0.46 31.58 -1.01
CA MET A 119 1.73 32.31 -0.86
C MET A 119 1.72 33.74 -1.43
N LYS A 120 0.55 34.22 -1.88
CA LYS A 120 0.36 35.58 -2.43
C LYS A 120 1.20 35.87 -3.68
N PHE A 121 1.41 34.88 -4.54
CA PHE A 121 1.92 35.16 -5.87
C PHE A 121 0.83 35.76 -6.77
N ASP A 122 1.23 36.75 -7.57
CA ASP A 122 0.39 37.39 -8.56
C ASP A 122 0.41 36.65 -9.89
N PHE A 123 -0.55 36.98 -10.74
CA PHE A 123 -0.60 36.45 -12.10
C PHE A 123 0.69 36.83 -12.87
N PRO A 124 1.34 35.88 -13.59
CA PRO A 124 0.83 34.56 -14.00
C PRO A 124 1.37 33.37 -13.19
N VAL A 125 2.19 33.58 -12.16
CA VAL A 125 2.94 32.49 -11.49
C VAL A 125 2.05 31.34 -11.03
N PRO A 126 0.89 31.55 -10.36
CA PRO A 126 0.05 30.44 -9.91
C PRO A 126 -0.48 29.55 -11.05
N ILE A 127 -0.90 30.13 -12.18
CA ILE A 127 -1.44 29.32 -13.28
C ILE A 127 -0.33 28.61 -14.06
N VAL A 128 0.86 29.21 -14.14
CA VAL A 128 2.03 28.56 -14.71
C VAL A 128 2.54 27.42 -13.81
N ALA A 129 2.45 27.57 -12.49
CA ALA A 129 2.74 26.49 -11.55
C ALA A 129 1.83 25.28 -11.78
N ALA A 130 0.53 25.49 -12.03
CA ALA A 130 -0.39 24.42 -12.42
C ALA A 130 -0.01 23.76 -13.75
N LEU A 131 0.35 24.56 -14.76
CA LEU A 131 0.80 24.05 -16.05
C LEU A 131 2.09 23.20 -15.93
N PHE A 132 3.03 23.64 -15.08
CA PHE A 132 4.33 22.97 -14.93
C PHE A 132 4.29 21.70 -14.07
N THR A 133 3.12 21.29 -13.56
CA THR A 133 2.94 19.92 -13.05
C THR A 133 2.74 18.89 -14.15
N ILE A 134 2.28 19.31 -15.34
CA ILE A 134 1.95 18.39 -16.46
C ILE A 134 3.16 17.60 -16.95
N PRO A 135 4.35 18.20 -17.17
CA PRO A 135 5.52 17.42 -17.60
C PRO A 135 5.93 16.32 -16.63
N PHE A 136 5.73 16.52 -15.32
CA PHE A 136 5.94 15.49 -14.31
C PHE A 136 4.87 14.39 -14.36
N LEU A 137 3.58 14.74 -14.53
CA LEU A 137 2.52 13.74 -14.63
C LEU A 137 2.75 12.74 -15.76
N PHE A 138 3.29 13.20 -16.89
CA PHE A 138 3.57 12.37 -18.06
C PHE A 138 5.01 11.83 -18.10
N LEU A 139 5.70 11.77 -16.96
CA LEU A 139 7.05 11.21 -16.89
C LEU A 139 6.99 9.69 -17.00
N GLU A 140 7.55 9.12 -18.08
CA GLU A 140 7.47 7.68 -18.39
C GLU A 140 8.72 6.87 -17.99
N ASN A 141 9.79 7.53 -17.56
CA ASN A 141 11.08 6.90 -17.25
C ASN A 141 11.03 5.84 -16.14
N ASN A 142 10.02 5.87 -15.27
CA ASN A 142 9.82 4.88 -14.22
C ASN A 142 8.34 4.84 -13.79
N SER A 143 7.78 3.65 -13.65
CA SER A 143 6.41 3.42 -13.19
C SER A 143 6.28 3.35 -11.66
N MET A 144 7.33 3.60 -10.90
CA MET A 144 7.35 3.52 -9.43
C MET A 144 7.97 4.76 -8.78
N TYR A 145 7.97 5.91 -9.47
CA TYR A 145 8.34 7.19 -8.86
C TYR A 145 7.33 7.62 -7.79
N GLY A 146 6.05 7.36 -8.02
CA GLY A 146 4.95 7.90 -7.23
C GLY A 146 4.41 9.20 -7.83
N GLY A 147 3.10 9.30 -8.00
CA GLY A 147 2.40 10.51 -8.41
C GLY A 147 2.39 10.88 -9.90
N ASN A 148 3.33 10.39 -10.72
CA ASN A 148 3.17 10.42 -12.17
C ASN A 148 2.07 9.43 -12.61
N ILE A 149 1.56 9.58 -13.83
CA ILE A 149 0.51 8.73 -14.39
C ILE A 149 0.93 7.26 -14.41
N PRO A 150 2.13 6.88 -14.91
CA PRO A 150 2.61 5.51 -14.83
C PRO A 150 2.56 4.91 -13.42
N SER A 151 2.97 5.64 -12.38
CA SER A 151 2.86 5.15 -11.00
C SER A 151 1.43 5.07 -10.48
N THR A 152 0.57 6.01 -10.88
CA THR A 152 -0.86 5.96 -10.54
C THR A 152 -1.49 4.70 -11.12
N LEU A 153 -1.15 4.35 -12.37
CA LEU A 153 -1.60 3.14 -13.07
C LEU A 153 -0.96 1.85 -12.53
N ALA A 154 0.25 1.95 -11.97
CA ALA A 154 0.93 0.81 -11.36
C ALA A 154 0.32 0.41 -10.02
N GLY A 155 -0.40 1.29 -9.32
CA GLY A 155 -1.00 1.05 -7.99
C GLY A 155 -0.68 2.14 -6.96
N GLU A 156 0.16 3.12 -7.29
CA GLU A 156 0.57 4.19 -6.37
C GLU A 156 -0.38 5.40 -6.40
N PHE A 157 -1.68 5.18 -6.59
CA PHE A 157 -2.69 6.25 -6.61
C PHE A 157 -2.85 6.95 -5.24
N THR A 158 -2.63 6.22 -4.15
CA THR A 158 -2.60 6.77 -2.78
C THR A 158 -1.43 7.73 -2.59
N TYR A 159 -0.26 7.41 -3.14
CA TYR A 159 0.88 8.31 -3.22
C TYR A 159 0.53 9.55 -4.05
N SER A 160 -0.06 9.35 -5.23
CA SER A 160 -0.44 10.43 -6.16
C SER A 160 -1.33 11.48 -5.50
N PHE A 161 -2.34 11.02 -4.75
CA PHE A 161 -3.21 11.91 -3.98
C PHE A 161 -2.48 12.65 -2.86
N ALA A 162 -1.67 11.93 -2.08
CA ALA A 162 -0.88 12.52 -1.01
C ALA A 162 0.14 13.56 -1.53
N LEU A 163 0.74 13.33 -2.70
CA LEU A 163 1.65 14.26 -3.37
C LEU A 163 0.93 15.54 -3.80
N ALA A 164 -0.26 15.41 -4.42
CA ALA A 164 -1.08 16.56 -4.79
C ALA A 164 -1.42 17.42 -3.57
N LEU A 165 -1.93 16.79 -2.50
CA LEU A 165 -2.21 17.49 -1.25
C LEU A 165 -0.96 18.07 -0.58
N SER A 166 0.21 17.46 -0.76
CA SER A 166 1.47 18.00 -0.24
C SER A 166 1.77 19.38 -0.82
N LEU A 167 1.58 19.59 -2.13
CA LEU A 167 1.74 20.93 -2.72
C LEU A 167 0.77 21.94 -2.09
N LEU A 168 -0.50 21.56 -1.93
CA LEU A 168 -1.50 22.41 -1.30
C LEU A 168 -1.15 22.72 0.17
N PHE A 169 -0.67 21.72 0.92
CA PHE A 169 -0.21 21.86 2.29
C PHE A 169 0.93 22.87 2.41
N ILE A 170 1.90 22.88 1.48
CA ILE A 170 2.99 23.86 1.47
C ILE A 170 2.42 25.29 1.45
N GLY A 171 1.41 25.57 0.62
CA GLY A 171 0.73 26.87 0.60
C GLY A 171 0.04 27.22 1.92
N TYR A 172 -0.69 26.26 2.50
CA TYR A 172 -1.35 26.45 3.80
C TYR A 172 -0.36 26.64 4.94
N PHE A 173 0.73 25.88 4.95
CA PHE A 173 1.78 25.95 5.95
C PHE A 173 2.49 27.31 5.89
N TYR A 174 2.91 27.75 4.71
CA TYR A 174 3.54 29.06 4.52
C TYR A 174 2.61 30.21 4.95
N ARG A 175 1.33 30.17 4.56
CA ARG A 175 0.35 31.16 5.01
C ARG A 175 0.14 31.08 6.52
N GLY A 176 0.10 29.88 7.09
CA GLY A 176 -0.08 29.63 8.51
C GLY A 176 1.04 30.23 9.35
N ILE A 177 2.30 29.95 9.02
CA ILE A 177 3.44 30.50 9.77
C ILE A 177 3.55 32.02 9.62
N THR A 178 3.21 32.59 8.47
CA THR A 178 3.35 34.04 8.23
C THR A 178 2.19 34.88 8.75
N THR A 179 1.00 34.28 8.90
CA THR A 179 -0.23 35.02 9.27
C THR A 179 -0.90 34.51 10.53
N TYR A 180 -0.44 33.39 11.10
CA TYR A 180 -1.04 32.67 12.23
C TYR A 180 -2.50 32.23 11.98
N LYS A 181 -2.94 32.15 10.72
CA LYS A 181 -4.29 31.75 10.31
C LYS A 181 -4.29 30.37 9.64
N GLY A 182 -5.39 29.64 9.82
CA GLY A 182 -5.59 28.36 9.14
C GLY A 182 -4.92 27.15 9.80
N PHE A 183 -4.55 27.26 11.08
CA PHE A 183 -3.93 26.18 11.87
C PHE A 183 -4.66 24.83 11.75
N ILE A 184 -5.97 24.81 12.01
CA ILE A 184 -6.79 23.58 11.95
C ILE A 184 -6.75 22.97 10.54
N LEU A 185 -6.84 23.81 9.51
CA LEU A 185 -6.83 23.32 8.13
C LEU A 185 -5.47 22.72 7.76
N SER A 186 -4.36 23.32 8.21
CA SER A 186 -3.02 22.73 8.03
C SER A 186 -2.90 21.38 8.75
N VAL A 187 -3.41 21.27 9.98
CA VAL A 187 -3.46 20.00 10.74
C VAL A 187 -4.25 18.94 9.98
N VAL A 188 -5.47 19.27 9.55
CA VAL A 188 -6.36 18.34 8.83
C VAL A 188 -5.74 17.90 7.52
N VAL A 189 -5.22 18.82 6.71
CA VAL A 189 -4.59 18.48 5.42
C VAL A 189 -3.39 17.56 5.63
N LEU A 190 -2.52 17.85 6.60
CA LEU A 190 -1.37 16.99 6.91
C LEU A 190 -1.80 15.60 7.41
N SER A 191 -2.88 15.53 8.19
CA SER A 191 -3.45 14.27 8.68
C SER A 191 -4.01 13.41 7.55
N VAL A 192 -4.69 14.04 6.59
CA VAL A 192 -5.19 13.37 5.38
C VAL A 192 -4.03 12.88 4.52
N ILE A 193 -2.95 13.67 4.36
CA ILE A 193 -1.73 13.21 3.68
C ILE A 193 -1.16 11.98 4.38
N ALA A 194 -1.07 11.99 5.71
CA ALA A 194 -0.53 10.86 6.48
C ALA A 194 -1.37 9.59 6.39
N LEU A 195 -2.70 9.70 6.43
CA LEU A 195 -3.61 8.56 6.21
C LEU A 195 -3.71 8.13 4.74
N SER A 196 -3.10 8.89 3.82
CA SER A 196 -3.05 8.56 2.39
C SER A 196 -1.71 7.95 1.99
N HIS A 197 -0.58 8.47 2.47
CA HIS A 197 0.74 7.92 2.19
C HIS A 197 1.84 8.49 3.11
N VAL A 198 2.72 7.63 3.65
CA VAL A 198 3.77 8.06 4.61
C VAL A 198 4.99 8.74 3.99
N ILE A 199 5.39 8.37 2.75
CA ILE A 199 6.57 8.98 2.10
C ILE A 199 6.41 10.51 1.91
N PRO A 200 5.28 11.03 1.40
CA PRO A 200 5.02 12.47 1.41
C PRO A 200 5.15 13.14 2.77
N VAL A 201 4.68 12.51 3.86
CA VAL A 201 4.82 13.05 5.22
C VAL A 201 6.28 13.16 5.63
N PHE A 202 7.10 12.16 5.30
CA PHE A 202 8.55 12.21 5.56
C PHE A 202 9.16 13.44 4.91
N VAL A 203 8.96 13.62 3.60
CA VAL A 203 9.53 14.76 2.86
C VAL A 203 9.00 16.08 3.42
N LEU A 204 7.69 16.19 3.64
CA LEU A 204 7.07 17.38 4.25
C LEU A 204 7.67 17.72 5.62
N THR A 205 7.86 16.75 6.49
CA THR A 205 8.37 16.97 7.84
C THR A 205 9.78 17.55 7.80
N PHE A 206 10.71 16.90 7.10
CA PHE A 206 12.10 17.36 7.05
C PHE A 206 12.25 18.69 6.29
N SER A 207 11.52 18.88 5.18
CA SER A 207 11.56 20.14 4.43
C SER A 207 10.97 21.30 5.22
N CYS A 208 9.84 21.09 5.92
CA CYS A 208 9.25 22.14 6.76
C CYS A 208 10.16 22.48 7.94
N LEU A 209 10.77 21.49 8.62
CA LEU A 209 11.71 21.75 9.71
C LEU A 209 12.93 22.53 9.23
N LEU A 210 13.51 22.16 8.09
CA LEU A 210 14.61 22.90 7.47
C LEU A 210 14.17 24.32 7.12
N PHE A 211 12.98 24.50 6.56
CA PHE A 211 12.46 25.82 6.20
C PHE A 211 12.14 26.70 7.43
N LEU A 212 11.65 26.11 8.52
CA LEU A 212 11.36 26.83 9.77
C LEU A 212 12.62 27.46 10.40
N SER A 213 13.82 26.96 10.07
CA SER A 213 15.09 27.56 10.52
C SER A 213 15.28 29.02 10.08
N PHE A 214 14.55 29.47 9.05
CA PHE A 214 14.57 30.84 8.56
C PHE A 214 13.57 31.79 9.27
N PHE A 215 12.89 31.33 10.32
CA PHE A 215 11.84 32.07 11.04
C PHE A 215 12.14 32.23 12.53
N ASN A 216 11.38 33.08 13.23
CA ASN A 216 11.57 33.30 14.66
C ASN A 216 10.82 32.24 15.49
N LYS A 217 11.04 32.27 16.81
CA LYS A 217 10.52 31.25 17.75
C LYS A 217 9.00 31.08 17.67
N ARG A 218 8.23 32.13 17.36
CA ARG A 218 6.77 32.07 17.29
C ARG A 218 6.27 31.31 16.08
N GLU A 219 6.85 31.54 14.90
CA GLU A 219 6.50 30.77 13.71
C GLU A 219 6.97 29.32 13.82
N ILE A 220 8.14 29.09 14.43
CA ILE A 220 8.63 27.74 14.73
C ILE A 220 7.64 27.00 15.63
N LYS A 221 7.16 27.62 16.72
CA LYS A 221 6.12 27.05 17.59
C LYS A 221 4.87 26.69 16.79
N PHE A 222 4.37 27.60 15.94
CA PHE A 222 3.21 27.33 15.08
C PHE A 222 3.43 26.12 14.20
N GLY A 223 4.56 26.08 13.48
CA GLY A 223 4.87 25.00 12.54
C GLY A 223 5.00 23.64 13.24
N ILE A 224 5.73 23.58 14.36
CA ILE A 224 5.87 22.34 15.15
C ILE A 224 4.51 21.86 15.67
N LEU A 225 3.65 22.77 16.16
CA LEU A 225 2.32 22.41 16.63
C LEU A 225 1.45 21.81 15.52
N VAL A 226 1.59 22.24 14.26
CA VAL A 226 0.86 21.61 13.14
C VAL A 226 1.22 20.13 13.03
N PHE A 227 2.50 19.76 13.12
CA PHE A 227 2.94 18.37 13.06
C PHE A 227 2.51 17.57 14.29
N ILE A 228 2.63 18.13 15.50
CA ILE A 228 2.20 17.47 16.73
C ILE A 228 0.71 17.15 16.69
N PHE A 229 -0.13 18.14 16.36
CA PHE A 229 -1.57 17.93 16.31
C PHE A 229 -1.98 17.02 15.15
N ALA A 230 -1.30 17.08 14.00
CA ALA A 230 -1.54 16.15 12.90
C ALA A 230 -1.16 14.71 13.27
N PHE A 231 -0.09 14.50 14.04
CA PHE A 231 0.28 13.17 14.52
C PHE A 231 -0.79 12.60 15.47
N PHE A 232 -1.25 13.40 16.43
CA PHE A 232 -2.17 12.92 17.46
C PHE A 232 -3.64 12.86 17.03
N ILE A 233 -4.10 13.67 16.07
CA ILE A 233 -5.49 13.57 15.60
C ILE A 233 -5.74 12.24 14.89
N ILE A 234 -4.71 11.62 14.31
CA ILE A 234 -4.75 10.26 13.73
C ILE A 234 -4.02 9.22 14.58
N ALA A 235 -3.86 9.48 15.89
CA ALA A 235 -3.22 8.55 16.85
C ALA A 235 -3.83 7.14 16.84
N PHE A 236 -5.13 7.01 16.55
CA PHE A 236 -5.79 5.71 16.37
C PHE A 236 -5.09 4.80 15.34
N TRP A 237 -4.44 5.41 14.34
CA TRP A 237 -3.70 4.70 13.29
C TRP A 237 -2.18 4.80 13.49
N THR A 238 -1.64 6.00 13.75
CA THR A 238 -0.18 6.22 13.84
C THR A 238 0.46 5.49 15.03
N ILE A 239 -0.22 5.44 16.19
CA ILE A 239 0.34 4.77 17.38
C ILE A 239 0.45 3.26 17.15
N PRO A 240 -0.62 2.54 16.74
CA PRO A 240 -0.48 1.12 16.41
C PRO A 240 0.45 0.85 15.22
N PHE A 241 0.43 1.68 14.17
CA PHE A 241 1.32 1.53 13.01
C PHE A 241 2.78 1.51 13.44
N LEU A 242 3.20 2.47 14.28
CA LEU A 242 4.58 2.58 14.76
C LEU A 242 4.91 1.50 15.79
N PHE A 243 3.98 1.17 16.68
CA PHE A 243 4.23 0.17 17.72
C PHE A 243 4.39 -1.24 17.15
N TYR A 244 3.60 -1.59 16.13
CA TYR A 244 3.65 -2.91 15.50
C TYR A 244 4.56 -2.98 14.26
N SER A 245 5.31 -1.92 13.92
CA SER A 245 6.12 -1.88 12.70
C SER A 245 7.14 -3.01 12.63
N ASP A 246 7.62 -3.47 13.79
CA ASP A 246 8.55 -4.59 13.90
C ASP A 246 7.96 -5.91 13.39
N LEU A 247 6.64 -6.02 13.21
CA LEU A 247 5.94 -7.18 12.65
C LEU A 247 5.81 -7.14 11.11
N THR A 248 6.14 -6.03 10.47
CA THR A 248 6.14 -5.91 9.01
C THR A 248 7.22 -6.78 8.34
N THR A 249 6.96 -7.19 7.10
CA THR A 249 7.96 -7.84 6.25
C THR A 249 8.74 -6.79 5.47
N SER A 250 10.08 -6.90 5.44
CA SER A 250 10.92 -6.00 4.65
C SER A 250 11.19 -6.58 3.27
N MET A 251 10.86 -5.82 2.22
CA MET A 251 11.24 -6.15 0.84
C MET A 251 12.76 -6.05 0.62
N ARG A 252 13.48 -5.36 1.51
CA ARG A 252 14.93 -5.14 1.42
C ARG A 252 15.33 -4.51 0.08
N PHE A 253 14.58 -3.50 -0.35
CA PHE A 253 14.80 -2.78 -1.60
C PHE A 253 16.24 -2.29 -1.71
N ILE A 254 16.84 -2.54 -2.87
CA ILE A 254 18.17 -2.04 -3.22
C ILE A 254 17.97 -0.64 -3.83
N PRO A 255 18.59 0.41 -3.25
CA PRO A 255 18.46 1.76 -3.78
C PRO A 255 19.02 1.88 -5.20
N ASP A 256 18.30 2.56 -6.08
CA ASP A 256 18.77 2.92 -7.42
C ASP A 256 19.78 4.06 -7.33
N ARG A 257 20.95 3.90 -7.94
CA ARG A 257 22.05 4.89 -7.93
C ARG A 257 22.23 5.61 -9.26
N ASN A 258 21.33 5.40 -10.22
CA ASN A 258 21.42 6.00 -11.54
C ASN A 258 21.11 7.51 -11.49
N LEU A 259 22.16 8.34 -11.61
CA LEU A 259 22.03 9.80 -11.60
C LEU A 259 21.29 10.37 -12.82
N LYS A 260 21.14 9.60 -13.91
CA LYS A 260 20.32 10.03 -15.07
C LYS A 260 18.86 10.25 -14.68
N LEU A 261 18.39 9.61 -13.62
CA LEU A 261 17.03 9.85 -13.08
C LEU A 261 16.85 11.31 -12.64
N LEU A 262 17.90 12.05 -12.28
CA LEU A 262 17.76 13.46 -11.87
C LEU A 262 17.46 14.41 -13.04
N ILE A 263 17.63 13.97 -14.29
CA ILE A 263 17.51 14.83 -15.48
C ILE A 263 16.65 14.12 -16.54
N PRO A 264 15.36 13.89 -16.28
CA PRO A 264 14.52 13.24 -17.27
C PRO A 264 14.10 14.21 -18.37
N GLU A 265 13.96 13.70 -19.60
CA GLU A 265 13.78 14.50 -20.83
C GLU A 265 12.56 15.43 -20.75
N ASN A 266 11.44 14.98 -20.18
CA ASN A 266 10.21 15.77 -20.08
C ASN A 266 10.34 16.98 -19.15
N ILE A 267 11.34 17.03 -18.28
CA ILE A 267 11.54 18.13 -17.32
C ILE A 267 12.73 19.01 -17.69
N LEU A 268 13.55 18.58 -18.66
CA LEU A 268 14.80 19.23 -19.05
C LEU A 268 14.60 20.71 -19.40
N PHE A 269 13.53 21.05 -20.13
CA PHE A 269 13.23 22.44 -20.52
C PHE A 269 12.89 23.35 -19.33
N LEU A 270 12.48 22.78 -18.19
CA LEU A 270 12.21 23.53 -16.95
C LEU A 270 13.48 23.83 -16.16
N MET A 271 14.57 23.06 -16.33
CA MET A 271 15.77 23.21 -15.53
C MET A 271 16.47 24.57 -15.71
N PRO A 272 16.70 25.09 -16.94
CA PRO A 272 17.28 26.42 -17.11
C PRO A 272 16.44 27.52 -16.44
N LEU A 273 15.11 27.41 -16.56
CA LEU A 273 14.18 28.33 -15.89
C LEU A 273 14.32 28.20 -14.38
N ALA A 274 14.34 26.99 -13.83
CA ALA A 274 14.48 26.77 -12.39
C ALA A 274 15.81 27.34 -11.84
N ILE A 275 16.92 27.18 -12.56
CA ILE A 275 18.21 27.78 -12.18
C ILE A 275 18.11 29.31 -12.12
N LEU A 276 17.57 29.95 -13.17
CA LEU A 276 17.40 31.40 -13.21
C LEU A 276 16.52 31.93 -12.07
N GLY A 277 15.37 31.28 -11.83
CA GLY A 277 14.45 31.64 -10.75
C GLY A 277 15.06 31.42 -9.38
N GLY A 278 15.84 30.36 -9.24
CA GLY A 278 16.59 30.05 -8.05
C GLY A 278 17.60 31.14 -7.69
N ILE A 279 18.44 31.52 -8.65
CA ILE A 279 19.42 32.62 -8.48
C ILE A 279 18.70 33.93 -8.12
N TYR A 280 17.61 34.24 -8.81
CA TYR A 280 16.84 35.46 -8.53
C TYR A 280 16.19 35.44 -7.14
N ALA A 281 15.59 34.32 -6.73
CA ALA A 281 14.96 34.15 -5.43
C ALA A 281 15.97 34.31 -4.29
N ILE A 282 17.17 33.74 -4.43
CA ILE A 282 18.25 33.91 -3.44
C ILE A 282 18.66 35.38 -3.37
N LYS A 283 18.90 36.04 -4.51
CA LYS A 283 19.28 37.46 -4.57
C LYS A 283 18.21 38.39 -3.97
N LYS A 284 16.93 38.03 -4.08
CA LYS A 284 15.80 38.79 -3.52
C LYS A 284 15.38 38.33 -2.12
N HIS A 285 16.02 37.31 -1.57
CA HIS A 285 15.64 36.67 -0.31
C HIS A 285 14.14 36.28 -0.26
N ASP A 286 13.60 35.81 -1.38
CA ASP A 286 12.18 35.42 -1.47
C ASP A 286 11.96 34.07 -0.77
N LYS A 287 11.61 34.14 0.52
CA LYS A 287 11.36 32.96 1.36
C LYS A 287 10.32 32.00 0.78
N ARG A 288 9.40 32.47 -0.08
CA ARG A 288 8.38 31.61 -0.70
C ARG A 288 9.01 30.56 -1.61
N ILE A 289 10.05 30.94 -2.36
CA ILE A 289 10.77 30.04 -3.27
C ILE A 289 11.84 29.25 -2.55
N LEU A 290 12.48 29.83 -1.53
CA LEU A 290 13.37 29.09 -0.61
C LEU A 290 12.66 27.88 0.05
N PHE A 291 11.34 27.95 0.21
CA PHE A 291 10.58 26.80 0.69
C PHE A 291 10.67 25.61 -0.29
N PHE A 292 10.49 25.84 -1.59
CA PHE A 292 10.61 24.79 -2.61
C PHE A 292 12.04 24.24 -2.74
N PHE A 293 13.06 25.06 -2.45
CA PHE A 293 14.44 24.56 -2.33
C PHE A 293 14.61 23.54 -1.20
N SER A 294 13.95 23.72 -0.06
CA SER A 294 14.00 22.74 1.03
C SER A 294 13.41 21.38 0.64
N PHE A 295 12.39 21.37 -0.23
CA PHE A 295 11.80 20.14 -0.79
C PHE A 295 12.74 19.46 -1.76
N LEU A 296 13.28 20.22 -2.71
CA LEU A 296 14.24 19.72 -3.68
C LEU A 296 15.45 19.13 -2.98
N PHE A 297 15.97 19.82 -1.96
CA PHE A 297 17.14 19.38 -1.20
C PHE A 297 16.90 18.09 -0.41
N VAL A 298 15.83 18.04 0.40
CA VAL A 298 15.50 16.84 1.19
C VAL A 298 15.21 15.64 0.29
N SER A 299 14.47 15.85 -0.80
CA SER A 299 14.17 14.82 -1.80
C SER A 299 15.45 14.27 -2.44
N LEU A 300 16.35 15.16 -2.86
CA LEU A 300 17.64 14.78 -3.46
C LEU A 300 18.52 14.01 -2.48
N LEU A 301 18.66 14.49 -1.24
CA LEU A 301 19.43 13.79 -0.21
C LEU A 301 18.83 12.41 0.09
N SER A 302 17.50 12.31 0.17
CA SER A 302 16.82 11.04 0.42
C SER A 302 17.07 10.06 -0.73
N PHE A 303 16.99 10.50 -1.98
CA PHE A 303 17.33 9.66 -3.13
C PHE A 303 18.80 9.19 -3.09
N LEU A 304 19.75 10.10 -2.83
CA LEU A 304 21.18 9.81 -2.86
C LEU A 304 21.67 8.96 -1.68
N PHE A 305 21.04 9.05 -0.51
CA PHE A 305 21.57 8.46 0.72
C PHE A 305 20.67 7.42 1.39
N MET A 306 19.47 7.15 0.86
CA MET A 306 18.62 6.09 1.42
C MET A 306 19.37 4.74 1.45
N PRO A 307 19.44 4.06 2.61
CA PRO A 307 20.03 2.73 2.71
C PRO A 307 19.11 1.65 2.15
N LYS A 308 19.66 0.44 1.97
CA LYS A 308 18.88 -0.76 1.70
C LYS A 308 17.87 -1.00 2.83
N GLY A 309 16.60 -1.25 2.50
CA GLY A 309 15.57 -1.43 3.53
C GLY A 309 14.14 -1.48 3.01
N HIS A 310 13.22 -0.85 3.74
CA HIS A 310 11.77 -0.89 3.47
C HIS A 310 11.33 0.07 2.37
N ILE A 311 12.12 1.10 2.05
CA ILE A 311 11.72 2.15 1.12
C ILE A 311 12.63 2.11 -0.10
N TRP A 312 12.02 2.07 -1.29
CA TRP A 312 12.76 2.27 -2.52
C TRP A 312 12.97 3.77 -2.78
N ASN A 313 14.22 4.18 -3.00
CA ASN A 313 14.66 5.58 -2.96
C ASN A 313 14.15 6.44 -4.13
N VAL A 314 13.82 5.84 -5.27
CA VAL A 314 13.24 6.56 -6.42
C VAL A 314 11.93 7.28 -6.05
N ARG A 315 11.23 6.78 -5.01
CA ARG A 315 9.99 7.37 -4.48
C ARG A 315 10.16 8.75 -3.86
N PHE A 316 11.38 9.26 -3.73
CA PHE A 316 11.62 10.64 -3.28
C PHE A 316 11.64 11.64 -4.42
N LEU A 317 11.95 11.22 -5.66
CA LEU A 317 12.14 12.08 -6.82
C LEU A 317 10.93 12.93 -7.25
N PRO A 318 9.65 12.54 -7.02
CA PRO A 318 8.51 13.40 -7.35
C PRO A 318 8.60 14.81 -6.76
N PHE A 319 9.07 14.94 -5.52
CA PHE A 319 9.25 16.23 -4.86
C PHE A 319 10.38 17.07 -5.48
N TYR A 320 11.44 16.42 -5.96
CA TYR A 320 12.53 17.06 -6.68
C TYR A 320 12.03 17.64 -8.01
N TYR A 321 11.32 16.84 -8.81
CA TYR A 321 10.74 17.25 -10.09
C TYR A 321 9.72 18.38 -9.95
N LEU A 322 8.79 18.25 -9.01
CA LEU A 322 7.80 19.31 -8.75
C LEU A 322 8.50 20.57 -8.22
N GLY A 323 9.51 20.43 -7.36
CA GLY A 323 10.33 21.56 -6.90
C GLY A 323 10.95 22.35 -8.06
N ILE A 324 11.54 21.66 -9.04
CA ILE A 324 12.06 22.28 -10.28
C ILE A 324 10.94 23.03 -11.01
N GLY A 325 9.79 22.39 -11.25
CA GLY A 325 8.66 23.03 -11.93
C GLY A 325 8.13 24.26 -11.20
N MET A 326 8.03 24.21 -9.86
CA MET A 326 7.56 25.34 -9.05
C MET A 326 8.54 26.52 -9.11
N ILE A 327 9.85 26.28 -9.07
CA ILE A 327 10.87 27.33 -9.22
C ILE A 327 10.88 27.89 -10.66
N ALA A 328 10.72 27.03 -11.68
CA ALA A 328 10.61 27.46 -13.07
C ALA A 328 9.39 28.37 -13.32
N ALA A 329 8.26 28.09 -12.67
CA ALA A 329 7.05 28.92 -12.77
C ALA A 329 7.29 30.35 -12.23
N TYR A 330 8.08 30.47 -11.15
CA TYR A 330 8.50 31.76 -10.61
C TYR A 330 9.35 32.56 -11.61
N SER A 331 10.30 31.91 -12.29
CA SER A 331 11.12 32.52 -13.35
C SER A 331 10.28 33.07 -14.48
N PHE A 332 9.29 32.29 -14.93
CA PHE A 332 8.37 32.76 -15.96
C PHE A 332 7.60 34.00 -15.51
N GLY A 333 7.20 34.08 -14.25
CA GLY A 333 6.59 35.30 -13.68
C GLY A 333 7.47 36.53 -13.82
N ILE A 334 8.76 36.40 -13.49
CA ILE A 334 9.75 37.49 -13.62
C ILE A 334 9.89 37.91 -15.08
N LEU A 335 10.02 36.96 -16.01
CA LEU A 335 10.11 37.25 -17.44
C LEU A 335 8.84 37.92 -17.96
N TYR A 336 7.67 37.49 -17.46
CA TYR A 336 6.38 38.05 -17.82
C TYR A 336 6.19 39.52 -17.41
N GLU A 337 6.79 39.93 -16.29
CA GLU A 337 6.77 41.33 -15.87
C GLU A 337 7.48 42.25 -16.87
N HIS A 338 8.52 41.74 -17.56
CA HIS A 338 9.30 42.49 -18.55
C HIS A 338 8.63 42.59 -19.92
N LEU A 339 7.55 41.83 -20.17
CA LEU A 339 6.78 41.92 -21.42
C LEU A 339 5.99 43.24 -21.46
N ARG A 340 6.19 44.03 -22.53
CA ARG A 340 5.61 45.38 -22.69
C ARG A 340 4.38 45.46 -23.62
N PHE A 341 3.92 44.36 -24.22
CA PHE A 341 2.82 44.41 -25.19
C PHE A 341 1.42 44.34 -24.56
N ARG A 342 0.43 45.00 -25.20
CA ARG A 342 -0.93 45.24 -24.68
C ARG A 342 -1.71 43.98 -24.28
N PHE A 343 -1.42 42.84 -24.92
CA PHE A 343 -2.08 41.56 -24.69
C PHE A 343 -1.11 40.49 -24.15
N LYS A 344 -0.19 40.87 -23.25
CA LYS A 344 0.81 39.94 -22.71
C LYS A 344 0.27 38.66 -22.09
N GLN A 345 -0.99 38.62 -21.67
CA GLN A 345 -1.66 37.38 -21.26
C GLN A 345 -1.64 36.27 -22.31
N ILE A 346 -1.60 36.61 -23.61
CA ILE A 346 -1.49 35.63 -24.71
C ILE A 346 -0.22 34.79 -24.57
N ALA A 347 0.86 35.34 -24.00
CA ALA A 347 2.08 34.57 -23.74
C ALA A 347 1.83 33.35 -22.82
N VAL A 348 0.90 33.44 -21.88
CA VAL A 348 0.53 32.31 -21.00
C VAL A 348 -0.23 31.25 -21.78
N ILE A 349 -1.13 31.65 -22.68
CA ILE A 349 -1.85 30.71 -23.56
C ILE A 349 -0.88 30.04 -24.52
N PHE A 350 0.03 30.80 -25.14
CA PHE A 350 1.06 30.25 -26.02
C PHE A 350 1.98 29.27 -25.28
N LEU A 351 2.44 29.62 -24.07
CA LEU A 351 3.20 28.72 -23.21
C LEU A 351 2.41 27.44 -22.91
N THR A 352 1.12 27.57 -22.62
CA THR A 352 0.24 26.42 -22.35
C THR A 352 0.19 25.48 -23.54
N ILE A 353 -0.08 26.00 -24.75
CA ILE A 353 -0.09 25.21 -25.98
C ILE A 353 1.27 24.53 -26.17
N LEU A 354 2.38 25.28 -26.04
CA LEU A 354 3.72 24.75 -26.23
C LEU A 354 4.05 23.61 -25.25
N VAL A 355 3.75 23.77 -23.96
CA VAL A 355 3.99 22.74 -22.94
C VAL A 355 3.15 21.50 -23.22
N LEU A 356 1.87 21.66 -23.54
CA LEU A 356 0.99 20.52 -23.82
C LEU A 356 1.43 19.78 -25.10
N LEU A 357 1.84 20.49 -26.15
CA LEU A 357 2.38 19.89 -27.37
C LEU A 357 3.70 19.14 -27.11
N LEU A 358 4.61 19.74 -26.35
CA LEU A 358 5.89 19.12 -25.99
C LEU A 358 5.67 17.86 -25.16
N VAL A 359 4.77 17.90 -24.17
CA VAL A 359 4.42 16.73 -23.37
C VAL A 359 3.82 15.66 -24.25
N ASN A 360 2.82 16.00 -25.09
CA ASN A 360 2.16 15.07 -25.99
C ASN A 360 3.15 14.40 -26.96
N TYR A 361 4.15 15.14 -27.46
CA TYR A 361 5.19 14.61 -28.35
C TYR A 361 6.06 13.55 -27.67
N ASN A 362 6.26 13.65 -26.35
CA ASN A 362 7.09 12.71 -25.58
C ASN A 362 6.31 11.54 -24.96
N VAL A 363 4.99 11.45 -25.15
CA VAL A 363 4.20 10.32 -24.62
C VAL A 363 4.41 9.08 -25.50
N SER A 364 4.74 7.95 -24.88
CA SER A 364 4.88 6.66 -25.59
C SER A 364 3.80 5.65 -25.20
N PHE A 365 3.70 5.26 -23.92
CA PHE A 365 2.86 4.13 -23.50
C PHE A 365 1.69 4.50 -22.58
N ILE A 366 1.60 5.74 -22.08
CA ILE A 366 0.54 6.14 -21.14
C ILE A 366 -0.87 5.88 -21.71
N ASP A 367 -1.16 6.22 -22.97
CA ASP A 367 -2.51 6.04 -23.54
C ASP A 367 -2.93 4.56 -23.59
N SER A 368 -2.04 3.70 -24.09
CA SER A 368 -2.30 2.26 -24.16
C SER A 368 -2.43 1.65 -22.78
N TRP A 369 -1.62 2.10 -21.81
CA TRP A 369 -1.68 1.57 -20.45
C TRP A 369 -2.91 2.07 -19.68
N ILE A 370 -3.37 3.31 -19.87
CA ILE A 370 -4.67 3.77 -19.33
C ILE A 370 -5.79 2.86 -19.86
N LYS A 371 -5.84 2.63 -21.17
CA LYS A 371 -6.83 1.73 -21.78
C LYS A 371 -6.73 0.33 -21.17
N TRP A 372 -5.53 -0.18 -21.00
CA TRP A 372 -5.28 -1.48 -20.39
C TRP A 372 -5.81 -1.56 -18.95
N ASN A 373 -5.53 -0.59 -18.08
CA ASN A 373 -5.99 -0.64 -16.70
C ASN A 373 -7.52 -0.48 -16.59
N TYR A 374 -8.07 0.55 -17.25
CA TYR A 374 -9.45 1.01 -17.05
C TYR A 374 -10.49 0.31 -17.93
N SER A 375 -10.09 -0.44 -18.96
CA SER A 375 -11.02 -1.35 -19.66
C SER A 375 -11.56 -2.41 -18.70
N GLY A 376 -10.76 -2.77 -17.70
CA GLY A 376 -11.09 -3.76 -16.69
C GLY A 376 -10.89 -5.20 -17.14
N PHE A 377 -11.05 -6.13 -16.19
CA PHE A 377 -10.89 -7.58 -16.38
C PHE A 377 -11.84 -8.13 -17.44
N GLU A 378 -13.04 -7.57 -17.53
CA GLU A 378 -14.15 -8.00 -18.39
C GLU A 378 -13.85 -7.81 -19.88
N ASN A 379 -12.85 -6.99 -20.21
CA ASN A 379 -12.40 -6.72 -21.58
C ASN A 379 -11.06 -7.39 -21.90
N LYS A 380 -10.64 -8.39 -21.13
CA LYS A 380 -9.40 -9.15 -21.36
C LYS A 380 -9.68 -10.42 -22.14
N ASP A 381 -8.69 -10.84 -22.92
CA ASP A 381 -8.80 -11.99 -23.84
C ASP A 381 -9.28 -13.26 -23.14
N LYS A 382 -8.74 -13.55 -21.95
CA LYS A 382 -9.09 -14.75 -21.16
C LYS A 382 -10.04 -14.46 -20.00
N TRP A 383 -10.89 -13.44 -20.12
CA TRP A 383 -11.91 -13.13 -19.10
C TRP A 383 -12.88 -14.29 -18.87
N GLU A 384 -13.41 -14.91 -19.94
CA GLU A 384 -14.38 -15.99 -19.81
C GLU A 384 -13.82 -17.18 -19.02
N THR A 385 -12.59 -17.60 -19.35
CA THR A 385 -11.85 -18.65 -18.63
C THR A 385 -11.67 -18.30 -17.15
N PHE A 386 -11.25 -17.06 -16.85
CA PHE A 386 -11.04 -16.61 -15.47
C PHE A 386 -12.35 -16.52 -14.68
N ASN A 387 -13.41 -16.02 -15.30
CA ASN A 387 -14.72 -15.90 -14.67
C ASN A 387 -15.33 -17.29 -14.41
N GLU A 388 -15.24 -18.22 -15.37
CA GLU A 388 -15.71 -19.59 -15.18
C GLU A 388 -14.95 -20.30 -14.05
N MET A 389 -13.63 -20.11 -13.96
CA MET A 389 -12.82 -20.62 -12.86
C MET A 389 -13.30 -20.08 -11.51
N ASN A 390 -13.49 -18.76 -11.37
CA ASN A 390 -13.95 -18.16 -10.12
C ASN A 390 -15.38 -18.61 -9.76
N LEU A 391 -16.29 -18.70 -10.72
CA LEU A 391 -17.64 -19.21 -10.50
C LEU A 391 -17.62 -20.67 -10.04
N PHE A 392 -16.77 -21.50 -10.66
CA PHE A 392 -16.59 -22.90 -10.24
C PHE A 392 -16.04 -22.98 -8.82
N LEU A 393 -14.96 -22.26 -8.52
CA LEU A 393 -14.37 -22.18 -7.19
C LEU A 393 -15.43 -21.75 -6.18
N ASN A 394 -16.18 -20.68 -6.42
CA ASN A 394 -17.17 -20.15 -5.49
C ASN A 394 -18.26 -21.16 -5.08
N ASN A 395 -18.56 -22.15 -5.93
CA ASN A 395 -19.54 -23.20 -5.65
C ASN A 395 -18.98 -24.42 -4.92
N LEU A 396 -17.66 -24.52 -4.75
CA LEU A 396 -17.03 -25.59 -3.96
C LEU A 396 -17.19 -25.31 -2.46
N ASP A 397 -17.09 -26.37 -1.65
CA ASP A 397 -17.04 -26.29 -0.19
C ASP A 397 -15.95 -25.33 0.34
N GLU A 398 -16.03 -24.97 1.62
CA GLU A 398 -15.00 -24.14 2.25
C GLU A 398 -13.59 -24.72 2.13
N GLY A 399 -12.62 -23.83 1.91
CA GLY A 399 -11.22 -24.16 1.74
C GLY A 399 -10.45 -23.05 1.03
N LYS A 400 -9.17 -22.91 1.36
CA LYS A 400 -8.28 -21.94 0.72
C LYS A 400 -7.82 -22.44 -0.64
N VAL A 401 -7.60 -21.50 -1.56
CA VAL A 401 -7.08 -21.75 -2.90
C VAL A 401 -5.62 -21.35 -2.96
N PHE A 402 -4.76 -22.23 -3.44
CA PHE A 402 -3.42 -21.88 -3.90
C PHE A 402 -3.38 -22.00 -5.42
N TYR A 403 -2.43 -21.35 -6.06
CA TYR A 403 -2.33 -21.38 -7.51
C TYR A 403 -0.90 -21.31 -8.00
N GLU A 404 -0.71 -21.83 -9.21
CA GLU A 404 0.51 -21.67 -9.97
C GLU A 404 0.67 -20.21 -10.44
N TYR A 405 1.80 -19.58 -10.09
CA TYR A 405 2.16 -18.31 -10.71
C TYR A 405 2.71 -18.53 -12.12
N THR A 406 2.28 -17.69 -13.07
CA THR A 406 2.85 -17.61 -14.41
C THR A 406 3.03 -16.16 -14.85
N GLY A 407 4.09 -15.88 -15.63
CA GLY A 407 4.29 -14.56 -16.22
C GLY A 407 3.22 -14.16 -17.27
N LYS A 408 2.37 -15.12 -17.70
CA LYS A 408 1.34 -14.91 -18.72
C LYS A 408 0.08 -14.25 -18.18
N HIS A 409 -0.11 -14.23 -16.85
CA HIS A 409 -1.31 -13.66 -16.22
C HIS A 409 -1.60 -12.23 -16.65
N ASN A 410 -0.56 -11.41 -16.88
CA ASN A 410 -0.76 -10.06 -17.36
C ASN A 410 -1.46 -10.07 -18.72
N GLU A 411 -0.89 -10.73 -19.73
CA GLU A 411 -1.46 -10.76 -21.09
C GLU A 411 -2.85 -11.41 -21.13
N GLN A 412 -3.06 -12.45 -20.32
CA GLN A 412 -4.32 -13.21 -20.28
C GLN A 412 -5.45 -12.47 -19.54
N PHE A 413 -5.15 -11.92 -18.36
CA PHE A 413 -6.15 -11.44 -17.40
C PHE A 413 -6.01 -9.96 -17.05
N GLY A 414 -5.06 -9.25 -17.66
CA GLY A 414 -4.88 -7.81 -17.48
C GLY A 414 -3.93 -7.40 -16.36
N THR A 415 -3.49 -8.31 -15.50
CA THR A 415 -2.49 -8.04 -14.44
C THR A 415 -1.73 -9.32 -14.08
N PRO A 416 -0.43 -9.25 -13.75
CA PRO A 416 0.29 -10.42 -13.24
C PRO A 416 -0.29 -10.96 -11.92
N ARG A 417 -1.11 -10.16 -11.22
CA ARG A 417 -1.69 -10.45 -9.89
C ARG A 417 -3.15 -10.90 -9.92
N SER A 418 -3.64 -11.35 -11.07
CA SER A 418 -5.07 -11.67 -11.27
C SER A 418 -5.63 -12.61 -10.21
N PHE A 419 -4.86 -13.63 -9.81
CA PHE A 419 -5.34 -14.66 -8.88
C PHE A 419 -5.24 -14.24 -7.41
N GLU A 420 -4.58 -13.12 -7.09
CA GLU A 420 -4.69 -12.47 -5.78
C GLU A 420 -6.13 -11.99 -5.51
N LEU A 421 -6.95 -11.82 -6.57
CA LEU A 421 -8.36 -11.44 -6.50
C LEU A 421 -9.34 -12.62 -6.37
N ILE A 422 -8.88 -13.87 -6.22
CA ILE A 422 -9.80 -14.98 -5.91
C ILE A 422 -10.72 -14.64 -4.71
N PRO A 423 -10.26 -14.01 -3.62
CA PRO A 423 -11.13 -13.58 -2.51
C PRO A 423 -12.06 -12.40 -2.85
N TYR A 424 -11.82 -11.70 -3.96
CA TYR A 424 -12.71 -10.65 -4.45
C TYR A 424 -13.86 -11.25 -5.28
N PHE A 425 -13.54 -12.17 -6.21
CA PHE A 425 -14.50 -12.83 -7.09
C PHE A 425 -15.20 -14.05 -6.47
N THR A 426 -14.68 -14.55 -5.35
CA THR A 426 -15.22 -15.68 -4.59
C THR A 426 -15.18 -15.36 -3.09
N ASN A 427 -15.69 -16.27 -2.26
CA ASN A 427 -15.51 -16.21 -0.80
C ASN A 427 -14.34 -17.06 -0.29
N LYS A 428 -13.34 -17.36 -1.13
CA LYS A 428 -12.19 -18.20 -0.75
C LYS A 428 -10.93 -17.37 -0.61
N ALA A 429 -10.21 -17.61 0.48
CA ALA A 429 -8.89 -17.05 0.72
C ALA A 429 -7.81 -17.69 -0.17
N THR A 430 -6.73 -16.95 -0.40
CA THR A 430 -5.49 -17.39 -1.05
C THR A 430 -4.27 -17.03 -0.17
N MET A 431 -3.08 -17.39 -0.64
CA MET A 431 -1.81 -17.13 0.06
C MET A 431 -1.00 -15.98 -0.52
N GLU A 432 -1.30 -15.53 -1.74
CA GLU A 432 -0.62 -14.39 -2.37
C GLU A 432 -1.50 -13.13 -2.31
N GLY A 433 -0.89 -11.96 -2.19
CA GLY A 433 -1.61 -10.70 -2.14
C GLY A 433 -0.72 -9.48 -2.28
N LEU A 434 -1.30 -8.32 -2.52
CA LEU A 434 -0.50 -7.13 -2.79
C LEU A 434 0.36 -6.67 -1.60
N LEU A 435 -0.21 -6.72 -0.40
CA LEU A 435 0.38 -6.10 0.79
C LEU A 435 1.42 -7.00 1.47
N ILE A 436 2.49 -7.34 0.73
CA ILE A 436 3.59 -8.22 1.18
C ILE A 436 4.15 -7.77 2.53
N GLU A 437 4.39 -6.47 2.72
CA GLU A 437 4.94 -5.93 3.97
C GLU A 437 3.99 -6.04 5.16
N SER A 438 2.68 -6.19 4.91
CA SER A 438 1.67 -6.36 5.97
C SER A 438 1.47 -7.81 6.39
N GLY A 439 1.78 -8.77 5.51
CA GLY A 439 1.66 -10.21 5.79
C GLY A 439 2.92 -10.77 6.44
N ILE A 440 2.85 -11.20 7.71
CA ILE A 440 3.98 -11.86 8.39
C ILE A 440 4.37 -13.18 7.70
N ASN A 441 3.40 -13.83 7.04
CA ASN A 441 3.60 -15.08 6.33
C ASN A 441 4.01 -14.91 4.86
N SER A 442 4.17 -13.68 4.35
CA SER A 442 4.53 -13.44 2.96
C SER A 442 5.86 -14.07 2.52
N PRO A 443 6.92 -14.16 3.36
CA PRO A 443 8.13 -14.88 2.96
C PRO A 443 7.92 -16.39 2.73
N TYR A 444 7.06 -17.03 3.52
CA TYR A 444 6.77 -18.46 3.37
C TYR A 444 5.90 -18.72 2.15
N HIS A 445 5.00 -17.80 1.80
CA HIS A 445 4.27 -17.85 0.54
C HIS A 445 5.22 -17.94 -0.66
N PHE A 446 6.25 -17.09 -0.76
CA PHE A 446 7.16 -17.14 -1.91
C PHE A 446 8.02 -18.41 -1.96
N ILE A 447 8.38 -18.97 -0.80
CA ILE A 447 9.02 -20.29 -0.75
C ILE A 447 8.06 -21.37 -1.27
N LEU A 448 6.81 -21.38 -0.78
CA LEU A 448 5.79 -22.33 -1.21
C LEU A 448 5.46 -22.19 -2.70
N GLN A 449 5.34 -20.95 -3.20
CA GLN A 449 5.15 -20.67 -4.62
C GLN A 449 6.27 -21.34 -5.42
N SER A 450 7.54 -21.14 -5.03
CA SER A 450 8.69 -21.75 -5.71
C SER A 450 8.78 -23.27 -5.70
N GLU A 451 8.08 -23.93 -4.77
CA GLU A 451 7.98 -25.39 -4.74
C GLU A 451 6.86 -25.91 -5.66
N THR A 452 5.94 -25.05 -6.10
CA THR A 452 4.74 -25.40 -6.90
C THR A 452 4.75 -24.91 -8.35
N THR A 453 5.67 -24.00 -8.71
CA THR A 453 5.78 -23.47 -10.09
C THR A 453 7.23 -23.47 -10.56
N PHE A 454 7.44 -23.65 -11.86
CA PHE A 454 8.76 -23.59 -12.50
C PHE A 454 9.26 -22.15 -12.71
N THR A 455 8.36 -21.16 -12.68
CA THR A 455 8.71 -19.74 -12.90
C THR A 455 8.30 -18.84 -11.74
N PRO A 456 8.73 -19.14 -10.50
CA PRO A 456 8.21 -18.43 -9.33
C PRO A 456 8.64 -16.98 -9.29
N THR A 457 7.83 -16.16 -8.64
CA THR A 457 8.28 -14.87 -8.16
C THR A 457 9.12 -15.05 -6.90
N CYS A 458 10.11 -14.18 -6.71
CA CYS A 458 10.89 -14.12 -5.48
C CYS A 458 11.28 -12.66 -5.18
N PRO A 459 10.30 -11.78 -4.89
CA PRO A 459 10.51 -10.33 -4.90
C PRO A 459 11.23 -9.81 -3.64
N ILE A 460 11.31 -10.59 -2.57
CA ILE A 460 11.98 -10.20 -1.32
C ILE A 460 13.50 -10.35 -1.46
N SER A 461 14.24 -9.23 -1.44
CA SER A 461 15.70 -9.26 -1.62
C SER A 461 16.41 -10.07 -0.53
N GLY A 462 17.15 -11.10 -0.96
CA GLY A 462 17.91 -11.99 -0.08
C GLY A 462 17.12 -13.18 0.45
N LEU A 463 15.83 -13.30 0.13
CA LEU A 463 15.10 -14.56 0.30
C LEU A 463 15.60 -15.55 -0.76
N ARG A 464 16.03 -16.73 -0.34
CA ARG A 464 16.34 -17.83 -1.27
C ARG A 464 15.06 -18.63 -1.52
N CYS A 465 14.43 -18.47 -2.67
CA CYS A 465 13.35 -19.35 -3.09
C CYS A 465 13.92 -20.70 -3.55
N ASN A 466 13.13 -21.77 -3.42
CA ASN A 466 13.53 -23.13 -3.76
C ASN A 466 13.31 -23.40 -5.26
N ASN A 467 13.68 -24.59 -5.71
CA ASN A 467 13.24 -25.10 -7.01
C ASN A 467 11.91 -25.84 -6.83
N PHE A 468 11.24 -26.11 -7.96
CA PHE A 468 10.05 -26.95 -8.01
C PHE A 468 10.27 -28.28 -7.27
N ASP A 469 9.39 -28.59 -6.31
CA ASP A 469 9.41 -29.81 -5.49
C ASP A 469 7.99 -30.07 -4.96
N LEU A 470 7.19 -30.81 -5.75
CA LEU A 470 5.78 -31.04 -5.44
C LEU A 470 5.57 -31.82 -4.12
N LYS A 471 6.50 -32.72 -3.75
CA LYS A 471 6.40 -33.50 -2.52
C LYS A 471 6.56 -32.61 -1.30
N LYS A 472 7.53 -31.67 -1.33
CA LYS A 472 7.71 -30.67 -0.28
C LYS A 472 6.56 -29.66 -0.29
N ALA A 473 6.13 -29.23 -1.48
CA ALA A 473 4.99 -28.34 -1.64
C ALA A 473 3.73 -28.90 -0.97
N TYR A 474 3.40 -30.18 -1.15
CA TYR A 474 2.22 -30.80 -0.53
C TYR A 474 2.19 -30.61 0.99
N LYS A 475 3.32 -30.86 1.67
CA LYS A 475 3.44 -30.65 3.13
C LYS A 475 3.16 -29.20 3.52
N HIS A 476 3.68 -28.24 2.76
CA HIS A 476 3.48 -26.82 3.03
C HIS A 476 2.07 -26.33 2.67
N LEU A 477 1.48 -26.84 1.59
CA LEU A 477 0.07 -26.58 1.24
C LEU A 477 -0.86 -27.07 2.36
N GLU A 478 -0.62 -28.27 2.89
CA GLU A 478 -1.34 -28.81 4.05
C GLU A 478 -1.15 -27.94 5.31
N MET A 479 0.09 -27.53 5.58
CA MET A 479 0.44 -26.64 6.70
C MET A 479 -0.37 -25.33 6.67
N PHE A 480 -0.55 -24.71 5.50
CA PHE A 480 -1.32 -23.47 5.34
C PHE A 480 -2.84 -23.64 5.21
N ASN A 481 -3.34 -24.86 5.41
CA ASN A 481 -4.75 -25.21 5.27
C ASN A 481 -5.27 -24.97 3.83
N ILE A 482 -4.44 -25.23 2.81
CA ILE A 482 -4.87 -25.19 1.41
C ILE A 482 -5.72 -26.42 1.10
N LYS A 483 -6.81 -26.22 0.36
CA LYS A 483 -7.71 -27.30 -0.09
C LYS A 483 -7.74 -27.41 -1.61
N TYR A 484 -7.68 -26.28 -2.31
CA TYR A 484 -7.77 -26.25 -3.77
C TYR A 484 -6.47 -25.72 -4.37
N PHE A 485 -6.06 -26.29 -5.51
CA PHE A 485 -4.91 -25.84 -6.28
C PHE A 485 -5.32 -25.56 -7.73
N VAL A 486 -4.92 -24.41 -8.26
CA VAL A 486 -5.17 -24.02 -9.66
C VAL A 486 -3.87 -24.07 -10.45
N ALA A 487 -3.81 -24.88 -11.50
CA ALA A 487 -2.66 -24.98 -12.40
C ALA A 487 -3.02 -24.51 -13.81
N SER A 488 -2.07 -23.89 -14.51
CA SER A 488 -2.26 -23.32 -15.86
C SER A 488 -1.29 -23.87 -16.90
N THR A 489 -0.05 -24.23 -16.51
CA THR A 489 0.94 -24.78 -17.46
C THR A 489 0.87 -26.29 -17.55
N ASP A 490 1.23 -26.84 -18.71
CA ASP A 490 1.20 -28.30 -18.93
C ASP A 490 2.20 -29.02 -18.01
N ASP A 491 3.40 -28.47 -17.80
CA ASP A 491 4.42 -29.07 -16.93
C ASP A 491 3.93 -29.25 -15.48
N VAL A 492 3.24 -28.23 -14.92
CA VAL A 492 2.68 -28.30 -13.57
C VAL A 492 1.46 -29.21 -13.53
N LYS A 493 0.57 -29.14 -14.54
CA LYS A 493 -0.60 -30.03 -14.63
C LYS A 493 -0.19 -31.49 -14.69
N ASP A 494 0.80 -31.84 -15.52
CA ASP A 494 1.28 -33.22 -15.66
C ASP A 494 1.95 -33.71 -14.37
N SER A 495 2.71 -32.86 -13.69
CA SER A 495 3.29 -33.18 -12.38
C SER A 495 2.21 -33.47 -11.33
N ILE A 496 1.15 -32.66 -11.26
CA ILE A 496 0.06 -32.81 -10.30
C ILE A 496 -0.85 -34.00 -10.63
N ARG A 497 -1.17 -34.23 -11.91
CA ARG A 497 -1.99 -35.37 -12.35
C ARG A 497 -1.36 -36.73 -12.03
N ASN A 498 -0.03 -36.78 -11.98
CA ASN A 498 0.72 -37.97 -11.61
C ASN A 498 0.85 -38.17 -10.08
N ASP A 499 0.42 -37.20 -9.25
CA ASP A 499 0.50 -37.28 -7.80
C ASP A 499 -0.85 -37.70 -7.19
N THR A 500 -0.85 -38.83 -6.49
CA THR A 500 -2.04 -39.39 -5.85
C THR A 500 -2.66 -38.52 -4.76
N ASN A 501 -1.95 -37.52 -4.23
CA ASN A 501 -2.44 -36.60 -3.21
C ASN A 501 -3.40 -35.54 -3.76
N PHE A 502 -3.45 -35.37 -5.09
CA PHE A 502 -4.33 -34.42 -5.75
C PHE A 502 -5.46 -35.15 -6.49
N LYS A 503 -6.60 -34.49 -6.59
CA LYS A 503 -7.77 -34.97 -7.35
C LYS A 503 -8.19 -33.87 -8.31
N LEU A 504 -8.16 -34.14 -9.61
CA LEU A 504 -8.71 -33.22 -10.60
C LEU A 504 -10.23 -33.07 -10.38
N LEU A 505 -10.69 -31.83 -10.25
CA LEU A 505 -12.11 -31.50 -10.13
C LEU A 505 -12.71 -31.04 -11.46
N LYS A 506 -12.00 -30.16 -12.17
CA LYS A 506 -12.47 -29.58 -13.44
C LYS A 506 -11.31 -29.05 -14.28
N SER A 507 -11.43 -29.18 -15.60
CA SER A 507 -10.59 -28.51 -16.59
C SER A 507 -11.40 -27.42 -17.30
N ILE A 508 -10.83 -26.23 -17.45
CA ILE A 508 -11.44 -25.01 -18.01
C ILE A 508 -10.42 -24.38 -18.96
N ASP A 509 -10.60 -24.57 -20.27
CA ASP A 509 -9.61 -24.16 -21.28
C ASP A 509 -8.22 -24.73 -20.93
N PHE A 510 -7.24 -23.88 -20.61
CA PHE A 510 -5.89 -24.28 -20.21
C PHE A 510 -5.71 -24.47 -18.69
N ILE A 511 -6.71 -24.11 -17.88
CA ILE A 511 -6.68 -24.17 -16.41
C ILE A 511 -7.24 -25.50 -15.90
N ASP A 512 -6.53 -26.13 -14.97
CA ASP A 512 -7.05 -27.24 -14.17
C ASP A 512 -7.23 -26.82 -12.71
N VAL A 513 -8.36 -27.21 -12.12
CA VAL A 513 -8.66 -27.03 -10.69
C VAL A 513 -8.60 -28.39 -10.00
N PHE A 514 -7.72 -28.50 -9.00
CA PHE A 514 -7.50 -29.70 -8.21
C PHE A 514 -7.94 -29.51 -6.76
N GLU A 515 -8.30 -30.61 -6.11
CA GLU A 515 -8.50 -30.74 -4.66
C GLU A 515 -7.35 -31.54 -4.06
N LEU A 516 -6.80 -31.06 -2.95
CA LEU A 516 -5.85 -31.80 -2.14
C LEU A 516 -6.61 -32.79 -1.25
N LYS A 517 -6.19 -34.06 -1.22
CA LYS A 517 -6.82 -35.13 -0.42
C LYS A 517 -6.48 -35.00 1.06
N ARG A 518 -7.06 -33.99 1.72
CA ARG A 518 -6.94 -33.75 3.15
C ARG A 518 -8.21 -33.18 3.77
N LYS A 519 -8.37 -33.32 5.08
CA LYS A 519 -9.45 -32.70 5.85
C LYS A 519 -9.18 -31.20 5.99
N ASN A 520 -10.11 -30.33 5.62
CA ASN A 520 -10.05 -28.89 5.89
C ASN A 520 -10.19 -28.63 7.40
N SER A 521 -9.21 -27.93 8.00
CA SER A 521 -9.11 -27.75 9.45
C SER A 521 -8.17 -26.58 9.77
N TYR A 522 -8.61 -25.66 10.61
CA TYR A 522 -7.84 -24.53 11.10
C TYR A 522 -7.17 -24.80 12.45
N VAL A 523 -7.67 -25.76 13.23
CA VAL A 523 -7.15 -26.18 14.53
C VAL A 523 -6.76 -27.64 14.45
N ASP A 524 -5.46 -27.90 14.39
CA ASP A 524 -4.91 -29.24 14.21
C ASP A 524 -4.13 -29.72 15.44
N PHE A 525 -4.10 -31.04 15.59
CA PHE A 525 -3.28 -31.72 16.58
C PHE A 525 -1.80 -31.63 16.20
N LEU A 526 -0.95 -31.28 17.17
CA LEU A 526 0.50 -31.35 17.00
C LEU A 526 0.97 -32.80 17.08
N ARG A 527 1.72 -33.29 16.09
CA ARG A 527 2.20 -34.68 16.09
C ARG A 527 3.24 -34.94 17.18
N TYR A 528 4.07 -33.95 17.47
CA TYR A 528 5.15 -34.03 18.44
C TYR A 528 5.13 -32.83 19.39
N GLU A 529 5.76 -32.99 20.56
CA GLU A 529 5.91 -31.91 21.53
C GLU A 529 6.63 -30.72 20.89
N PRO A 530 6.05 -29.51 20.97
CA PRO A 530 6.69 -28.32 20.43
C PRO A 530 7.95 -28.01 21.22
N VAL A 531 8.85 -27.25 20.60
CA VAL A 531 10.10 -26.80 21.23
C VAL A 531 10.08 -25.28 21.42
N ILE A 532 10.82 -24.78 22.40
CA ILE A 532 10.90 -23.35 22.67
C ILE A 532 12.22 -22.78 22.16
N MET A 533 12.13 -21.68 21.43
CA MET A 533 13.27 -20.84 21.06
C MET A 533 13.07 -19.40 21.55
N ASP A 534 14.16 -18.67 21.76
CA ASP A 534 14.10 -17.25 22.10
C ASP A 534 13.59 -16.41 20.91
N LYS A 535 12.96 -15.27 21.23
CA LYS A 535 12.33 -14.39 20.23
C LYS A 535 13.33 -13.61 19.36
N ARG A 536 14.62 -13.55 19.73
CA ARG A 536 15.59 -12.79 18.94
C ARG A 536 15.79 -13.47 17.59
N ASN A 537 15.71 -12.67 16.52
CA ASN A 537 15.79 -13.15 15.15
C ASN A 537 14.81 -14.28 14.83
N PHE A 538 13.63 -14.31 15.47
CA PHE A 538 12.65 -15.39 15.30
C PHE A 538 12.29 -15.62 13.82
N ARG A 539 12.20 -14.57 13.01
CA ARG A 539 11.92 -14.68 11.57
C ARG A 539 12.97 -15.50 10.82
N GLN A 540 14.25 -15.26 11.11
CA GLN A 540 15.32 -16.00 10.45
C GLN A 540 15.28 -17.47 10.88
N LYS A 541 15.15 -17.73 12.19
CA LYS A 541 15.01 -19.10 12.73
C LYS A 541 13.79 -19.82 12.14
N SER A 542 12.67 -19.12 12.01
CA SER A 542 11.44 -19.66 11.43
C SER A 542 11.60 -19.98 9.94
N LEU A 543 12.28 -19.12 9.18
CA LEU A 543 12.62 -19.39 7.78
C LEU A 543 13.57 -20.57 7.61
N GLU A 544 14.56 -20.72 8.50
CA GLU A 544 15.46 -21.87 8.52
C GLU A 544 14.68 -23.16 8.85
N TRP A 545 13.75 -23.11 9.81
CA TRP A 545 12.87 -24.22 10.16
C TRP A 545 11.96 -24.62 9.00
N PHE A 546 11.30 -23.65 8.36
CA PHE A 546 10.37 -23.87 7.25
C PHE A 546 11.06 -24.53 6.04
N LYS A 547 12.37 -24.30 5.87
CA LYS A 547 13.15 -24.91 4.79
C LYS A 547 13.72 -26.28 5.15
N SER A 548 13.74 -26.63 6.43
CA SER A 548 14.33 -27.86 6.95
C SER A 548 13.43 -29.08 6.78
N ASN A 549 13.91 -30.25 7.21
CA ASN A 549 13.12 -31.47 7.27
C ASN A 549 12.43 -31.67 8.64
N TYR A 550 12.51 -30.69 9.54
CA TYR A 550 11.96 -30.76 10.92
C TYR A 550 10.62 -30.03 11.06
N THR A 551 9.91 -29.80 9.96
CA THR A 551 8.63 -29.06 9.93
C THR A 551 7.47 -29.77 10.62
N ASP A 552 7.64 -31.03 11.00
CA ASP A 552 6.66 -31.79 11.77
C ASP A 552 6.68 -31.44 13.28
N VAL A 553 7.65 -30.63 13.75
CA VAL A 553 7.76 -30.17 15.15
C VAL A 553 7.75 -28.65 15.19
N GLU A 554 6.74 -28.08 15.85
CA GLU A 554 6.52 -26.64 15.91
C GLU A 554 7.46 -25.96 16.90
N ILE A 555 7.90 -24.76 16.52
CA ILE A 555 8.72 -23.90 17.36
C ILE A 555 7.83 -22.81 17.96
N VAL A 556 7.84 -22.71 19.28
CA VAL A 556 7.19 -21.63 20.03
C VAL A 556 8.22 -20.58 20.42
N TYR A 557 8.00 -19.34 20.02
CA TYR A 557 8.93 -18.24 20.29
C TYR A 557 8.60 -17.57 21.63
N ASN A 558 9.33 -17.93 22.69
CA ASN A 558 9.05 -17.44 24.04
C ASN A 558 10.30 -17.30 24.92
N ASP A 559 10.49 -16.09 25.47
CA ASP A 559 11.59 -15.78 26.37
C ASP A 559 11.28 -16.15 27.84
N LYS A 560 10.00 -16.35 28.20
CA LYS A 560 9.58 -16.64 29.59
C LYS A 560 9.46 -18.14 29.85
N GLY A 561 9.81 -18.58 31.06
CA GLY A 561 9.79 -19.97 31.55
C GLY A 561 8.41 -20.59 31.82
N ILE A 562 7.35 -20.12 31.16
CA ILE A 562 5.96 -20.49 31.51
C ILE A 562 5.55 -21.86 30.92
N LEU A 563 6.26 -22.33 29.90
CA LEU A 563 5.97 -23.58 29.19
C LEU A 563 7.00 -24.65 29.55
N ASN A 564 6.54 -25.87 29.83
CA ASN A 564 7.36 -27.03 30.21
C ASN A 564 7.94 -27.80 29.01
N PHE A 565 8.09 -27.15 27.85
CA PHE A 565 8.64 -27.77 26.66
C PHE A 565 10.16 -27.65 26.59
N LYS A 566 10.80 -28.57 25.84
CA LYS A 566 12.24 -28.56 25.61
C LYS A 566 12.69 -27.23 24.97
N ARG A 567 13.70 -26.59 25.58
CA ARG A 567 14.34 -25.40 25.02
C ARG A 567 15.50 -25.80 24.13
N ILE A 568 15.56 -25.21 22.94
CA ILE A 568 16.63 -25.44 21.96
C ILE A 568 17.20 -24.12 21.46
N SER A 569 18.43 -24.14 20.97
CA SER A 569 19.08 -22.99 20.35
C SER A 569 19.23 -23.12 18.84
N LYS A 570 19.22 -24.36 18.32
CA LYS A 570 19.39 -24.67 16.89
C LYS A 570 18.36 -25.69 16.43
N ILE A 571 17.98 -25.60 15.15
CA ILE A 571 16.95 -26.46 14.54
C ILE A 571 17.35 -27.95 14.55
N ASN A 572 18.64 -28.26 14.48
CA ASN A 572 19.11 -29.65 14.52
C ASN A 572 19.05 -30.30 15.93
N GLU A 573 18.66 -29.56 16.97
CA GLU A 573 18.43 -30.07 18.33
C GLU A 573 16.97 -30.54 18.55
N ILE A 574 16.11 -30.35 17.54
CA ILE A 574 14.70 -30.79 17.54
C ILE A 574 14.65 -32.30 17.75
N GLY A 575 13.88 -32.72 18.76
CA GLY A 575 13.54 -34.11 19.01
C GLY A 575 12.12 -34.43 18.55
N PHE A 576 11.82 -35.72 18.40
CA PHE A 576 10.50 -36.22 17.99
C PHE A 576 9.85 -36.95 19.17
N GLU A 577 9.27 -36.20 20.09
CA GLU A 577 8.55 -36.74 21.25
C GLU A 577 7.05 -36.69 20.93
N ALA A 578 6.40 -37.83 20.75
CA ALA A 578 5.00 -37.85 20.31
C ALA A 578 4.05 -37.36 21.42
N ILE A 579 3.04 -36.57 21.05
CA ILE A 579 1.98 -36.17 21.99
C ILE A 579 0.89 -37.23 22.00
N ASP A 580 0.51 -37.67 23.19
CA ASP A 580 -0.64 -38.54 23.38
C ASP A 580 -1.94 -37.73 23.50
N TYR A 581 -2.79 -37.79 22.47
CA TYR A 581 -4.13 -37.19 22.49
C TYR A 581 -5.23 -38.15 22.95
N ASN A 582 -4.97 -39.43 23.22
CA ASN A 582 -5.92 -40.45 23.69
C ASN A 582 -7.41 -40.06 23.69
N GLY A 583 -8.07 -40.20 22.53
CA GLY A 583 -9.51 -40.02 22.38
C GLY A 583 -9.99 -38.56 22.29
N CYS A 584 -9.10 -37.58 22.40
CA CYS A 584 -9.52 -36.19 22.35
C CYS A 584 -10.09 -35.79 20.98
N TYR A 585 -11.04 -34.86 20.97
CA TYR A 585 -11.64 -34.28 19.78
C TYR A 585 -11.43 -32.77 19.72
N VAL A 586 -11.54 -32.23 18.51
CA VAL A 586 -11.59 -30.79 18.25
C VAL A 586 -12.74 -30.57 17.28
N ASP A 587 -13.75 -29.84 17.73
CA ASP A 587 -14.80 -29.28 16.88
C ASP A 587 -14.58 -27.77 16.77
N GLU A 588 -14.58 -27.25 15.54
CA GLU A 588 -14.24 -25.86 15.25
C GLU A 588 -15.29 -25.19 14.40
N ASN A 589 -15.58 -23.94 14.72
CA ASN A 589 -16.35 -23.04 13.87
C ASN A 589 -15.52 -21.80 13.59
N TYR A 590 -14.90 -21.81 12.41
CA TYR A 590 -14.03 -20.74 11.95
C TYR A 590 -14.82 -19.61 11.30
N LYS A 591 -14.47 -18.39 11.68
CA LYS A 591 -14.77 -17.15 10.97
C LYS A 591 -13.48 -16.34 10.87
N SER A 592 -13.43 -15.42 9.92
CA SER A 592 -12.21 -14.63 9.65
C SER A 592 -11.64 -13.93 10.89
N ASP A 593 -12.49 -13.44 11.80
CA ASP A 593 -12.09 -12.71 13.00
C ASP A 593 -12.20 -13.51 14.31
N LYS A 594 -12.70 -14.75 14.27
CA LYS A 594 -12.84 -15.60 15.46
C LYS A 594 -12.97 -17.09 15.14
N ILE A 595 -12.54 -17.93 16.07
CA ILE A 595 -12.68 -19.38 16.03
C ILE A 595 -13.31 -19.81 17.35
N VAL A 596 -14.48 -20.44 17.27
CA VAL A 596 -15.10 -21.12 18.42
C VAL A 596 -14.64 -22.57 18.37
N ILE A 597 -14.09 -23.06 19.47
CA ILE A 597 -13.49 -24.40 19.55
C ILE A 597 -14.12 -25.11 20.74
N ASN A 598 -14.66 -26.30 20.51
CA ASN A 598 -15.06 -27.23 21.56
C ASN A 598 -14.10 -28.42 21.54
N THR A 599 -13.43 -28.69 22.66
CA THR A 599 -12.41 -29.73 22.75
C THR A 599 -12.20 -30.24 24.16
N ASP A 600 -11.95 -31.54 24.32
CA ASP A 600 -11.50 -32.16 25.57
C ASP A 600 -9.97 -32.26 25.68
N CYS A 601 -9.22 -31.64 24.75
CA CYS A 601 -7.75 -31.54 24.74
C CYS A 601 -7.18 -30.61 25.84
N ILE A 602 -7.72 -30.63 27.05
CA ILE A 602 -7.35 -29.67 28.09
C ILE A 602 -5.87 -29.82 28.47
N GLY A 603 -5.14 -28.70 28.43
CA GLY A 603 -3.71 -28.64 28.71
C GLY A 603 -2.80 -29.16 27.59
N LYS A 604 -3.34 -29.74 26.52
CA LYS A 604 -2.57 -30.23 25.37
C LYS A 604 -2.42 -29.14 24.30
N PRO A 605 -1.26 -29.05 23.61
CA PRO A 605 -1.06 -28.00 22.62
C PRO A 605 -1.77 -28.34 21.29
N LEU A 606 -2.49 -27.37 20.73
CA LEU A 606 -3.13 -27.42 19.42
C LEU A 606 -2.54 -26.33 18.52
N LEU A 607 -2.50 -26.54 17.21
CA LEU A 607 -2.03 -25.55 16.23
C LEU A 607 -3.20 -24.85 15.58
N VAL A 608 -3.25 -23.53 15.71
CA VAL A 608 -4.19 -22.67 14.98
C VAL A 608 -3.49 -22.13 13.72
N LYS A 609 -3.90 -22.62 12.55
CA LYS A 609 -3.39 -22.31 11.20
C LYS A 609 -3.86 -20.95 10.68
N VAL A 610 -3.77 -19.93 11.53
CA VAL A 610 -4.05 -18.52 11.23
C VAL A 610 -2.80 -17.72 11.59
N SER A 611 -2.44 -16.76 10.73
CA SER A 611 -1.29 -15.90 10.97
C SER A 611 -1.37 -15.24 12.34
N TYR A 612 -0.26 -15.27 13.08
CA TYR A 612 -0.14 -14.60 14.36
C TYR A 612 -0.12 -13.09 14.21
N PHE A 613 -0.87 -12.43 15.08
CA PHE A 613 -0.78 -10.99 15.34
C PHE A 613 -1.16 -10.72 16.80
N PRO A 614 -0.59 -9.70 17.47
CA PRO A 614 -0.85 -9.45 18.91
C PRO A 614 -2.30 -9.16 19.29
N GLU A 615 -3.17 -8.87 18.31
CA GLU A 615 -4.60 -8.65 18.52
C GLU A 615 -5.39 -9.95 18.70
N TRP A 616 -4.80 -11.11 18.37
CA TRP A 616 -5.40 -12.41 18.65
C TRP A 616 -5.33 -12.75 20.14
N LYS A 617 -6.47 -13.14 20.70
CA LYS A 617 -6.65 -13.50 22.11
C LYS A 617 -7.44 -14.78 22.24
N ALA A 618 -7.31 -15.43 23.40
CA ALA A 618 -8.12 -16.60 23.75
C ALA A 618 -8.88 -16.36 25.07
N VAL A 619 -10.10 -16.86 25.12
CA VAL A 619 -10.89 -17.06 26.36
C VAL A 619 -10.87 -18.56 26.65
N ASN A 620 -10.70 -18.93 27.92
CA ASN A 620 -10.55 -20.33 28.36
C ASN A 620 -9.38 -21.09 27.70
N GLY A 621 -8.35 -20.37 27.27
CA GLY A 621 -7.16 -20.94 26.66
C GLY A 621 -6.03 -19.92 26.58
N ARG A 622 -4.82 -20.37 26.26
CA ARG A 622 -3.64 -19.51 26.07
C ARG A 622 -3.09 -19.64 24.67
N LEU A 623 -2.76 -18.50 24.05
CA LEU A 623 -2.14 -18.44 22.72
C LEU A 623 -0.68 -18.06 22.81
N TYR A 624 0.12 -18.70 21.95
CA TYR A 624 1.54 -18.43 21.80
C TYR A 624 1.91 -18.35 20.32
N PRO A 625 2.83 -17.46 19.91
CA PRO A 625 3.32 -17.45 18.53
C PRO A 625 4.08 -18.75 18.23
N ALA A 626 3.73 -19.40 17.14
CA ALA A 626 4.31 -20.65 16.66
C ALA A 626 4.86 -20.51 15.23
N SER A 627 5.79 -21.37 14.84
CA SER A 627 6.29 -21.43 13.46
C SER A 627 5.19 -21.91 12.49
N PRO A 628 5.21 -21.47 11.21
CA PRO A 628 6.12 -20.46 10.64
C PRO A 628 5.78 -19.03 11.09
N ALA A 629 4.50 -18.71 11.26
CA ALA A 629 3.99 -17.56 11.99
C ALA A 629 2.52 -17.79 12.33
N PHE A 630 2.22 -18.96 12.90
CA PHE A 630 0.90 -19.38 13.37
C PHE A 630 0.76 -19.15 14.87
N MET A 631 -0.30 -19.70 15.46
CA MET A 631 -0.53 -19.67 16.89
C MET A 631 -0.64 -21.08 17.44
N MET A 632 0.06 -21.37 18.54
CA MET A 632 -0.20 -22.54 19.36
C MET A 632 -1.22 -22.17 20.44
N LEU A 633 -2.28 -22.95 20.55
CA LEU A 633 -3.31 -22.85 21.57
C LEU A 633 -3.12 -23.95 22.62
N ILE A 634 -3.23 -23.59 23.90
CA ILE A 634 -3.36 -24.55 25.00
C ILE A 634 -4.74 -24.32 25.65
N PRO A 635 -5.73 -25.21 25.44
CA PRO A 635 -7.04 -25.11 26.08
C PRO A 635 -6.94 -25.22 27.61
N GLU A 636 -7.65 -24.36 28.33
CA GLU A 636 -7.81 -24.43 29.79
C GLU A 636 -9.20 -24.97 30.19
N LYS A 637 -10.19 -24.86 29.30
CA LYS A 637 -11.54 -25.46 29.42
C LYS A 637 -12.03 -25.94 28.05
N GLU A 638 -13.17 -26.63 28.04
CA GLU A 638 -13.72 -27.26 26.83
C GLU A 638 -14.14 -26.26 25.76
N ASP A 639 -14.83 -25.19 26.18
CA ASP A 639 -15.27 -24.12 25.28
C ASP A 639 -14.21 -23.02 25.18
N VAL A 640 -13.42 -23.04 24.11
CA VAL A 640 -12.39 -22.02 23.83
C VAL A 640 -12.88 -21.06 22.75
N LEU A 641 -12.67 -19.77 22.97
CA LEU A 641 -12.88 -18.74 21.97
C LEU A 641 -11.55 -18.07 21.63
N VAL A 642 -11.09 -18.23 20.40
CA VAL A 642 -9.98 -17.47 19.83
C VAL A 642 -10.57 -16.32 19.01
N TYR A 643 -10.17 -15.08 19.25
CA TYR A 643 -10.75 -13.93 18.54
C TYR A 643 -9.75 -12.78 18.34
N HIS A 644 -9.95 -12.02 17.27
CA HIS A 644 -9.17 -10.84 16.95
C HIS A 644 -9.81 -9.58 17.58
N GLY A 645 -9.08 -8.87 18.44
CA GLY A 645 -9.62 -7.72 19.16
C GLY A 645 -8.58 -6.68 19.58
N SER A 646 -9.07 -5.49 19.94
CA SER A 646 -8.24 -4.33 20.29
C SER A 646 -7.30 -4.61 21.46
N THR A 647 -6.07 -4.14 21.36
CA THR A 647 -5.10 -4.14 22.46
C THR A 647 -5.16 -2.85 23.27
N PHE A 648 -4.34 -2.77 24.33
CA PHE A 648 -4.09 -1.53 25.04
C PHE A 648 -3.55 -0.41 24.12
N ILE A 649 -2.71 -0.77 23.16
CA ILE A 649 -2.08 0.19 22.24
C ILE A 649 -3.12 0.81 21.29
N ASP A 650 -4.06 0.00 20.80
CA ASP A 650 -5.17 0.48 19.97
C ASP A 650 -6.07 1.45 20.75
N ASN A 651 -6.42 1.08 21.99
CA ASN A 651 -7.22 1.92 22.87
C ASN A 651 -6.52 3.24 23.22
N LEU A 652 -5.21 3.20 23.48
CA LEU A 652 -4.40 4.40 23.72
C LEU A 652 -4.42 5.34 22.50
N GLY A 653 -4.25 4.80 21.29
CA GLY A 653 -4.34 5.57 20.05
C GLY A 653 -5.71 6.27 19.91
N MET A 654 -6.80 5.55 20.16
CA MET A 654 -8.16 6.10 20.13
C MET A 654 -8.37 7.22 21.15
N ILE A 655 -7.92 7.03 22.40
CA ILE A 655 -8.04 8.03 23.47
C ILE A 655 -7.26 9.29 23.11
N LEU A 656 -6.02 9.16 22.61
CA LEU A 656 -5.19 10.29 22.20
C LEU A 656 -5.81 11.06 21.04
N THR A 657 -6.39 10.36 20.06
CA THR A 657 -7.17 10.99 18.98
C THR A 657 -8.33 11.80 19.55
N PHE A 658 -9.14 11.21 20.43
CA PHE A 658 -10.30 11.89 21.02
C PHE A 658 -9.92 13.14 21.81
N ILE A 659 -8.92 13.05 22.69
CA ILE A 659 -8.39 14.19 23.45
C ILE A 659 -7.91 15.30 22.52
N THR A 660 -7.21 14.93 21.45
CA THR A 660 -6.67 15.91 20.48
C THR A 660 -7.78 16.65 19.75
N VAL A 661 -8.83 15.94 19.34
CA VAL A 661 -10.02 16.56 18.74
C VAL A 661 -10.68 17.53 19.71
N LEU A 662 -10.87 17.16 20.98
CA LEU A 662 -11.42 18.06 22.00
C LEU A 662 -10.56 19.31 22.20
N ILE A 663 -9.24 19.16 22.26
CA ILE A 663 -8.31 20.29 22.37
C ILE A 663 -8.43 21.25 21.17
N LEU A 664 -8.50 20.70 19.94
CA LEU A 664 -8.65 21.51 18.73
C LEU A 664 -10.00 22.22 18.65
N VAL A 665 -11.07 21.62 19.16
CA VAL A 665 -12.41 22.23 19.17
C VAL A 665 -12.51 23.32 20.25
N PHE A 666 -12.11 23.03 21.49
CA PHE A 666 -12.38 23.90 22.64
C PHE A 666 -11.24 24.87 23.00
N TYR A 667 -9.98 24.52 22.73
CA TYR A 667 -8.81 25.25 23.25
C TYR A 667 -7.94 25.90 22.18
N ARG A 668 -8.33 25.88 20.90
CA ARG A 668 -7.51 26.39 19.77
C ARG A 668 -6.91 27.78 19.96
N LYS A 669 -7.65 28.72 20.57
CA LYS A 669 -7.17 30.09 20.76
C LYS A 669 -6.04 30.15 21.78
N LYS A 670 -6.10 29.33 22.84
CA LYS A 670 -5.09 29.27 23.89
C LYS A 670 -3.80 28.56 23.43
N ILE A 671 -3.88 27.68 22.44
CA ILE A 671 -2.73 26.95 21.89
C ILE A 671 -1.77 27.89 21.14
N LEU A 672 -2.35 28.87 20.42
CA LEU A 672 -1.62 29.77 19.54
C LEU A 672 -1.18 31.08 20.22
N THR A 673 -1.75 31.41 21.38
CA THR A 673 -1.19 32.40 22.32
C THR A 673 0.04 31.82 23.02
#